data_AF-A0AAD7U8F7-F1
#
_entry.id   AF-A0AAD7U8F7-F1
#
_cell.length_a   1.000
_cell.length_b   1.000
_cell.length_c   1.000
_cell.angle_alpha   90.00
_cell.angle_beta   90.00
_cell.angle_gamma   90.00
#
_symmetry.space_group_name_H-M   'P 1'
#
loop_
_entity.id
_entity.type
_entity.pdbx_description
1 polymer ?
#
loop_
_entity_poly.entity_id
_entity_poly.type
_entity_poly.pdbx_seq_one_letter_code
_entity_poly.pdbx_strand_id
1 'polypeptide(L)'
;MSISQSEVNELKRLSVRGDSSEPKWLRRQRKLFTNFCNAKLADRDDVPPMTDILEDIKDGQVLYALLEELSGQSLAPLGRIKKPRPGKVLSHIDKVANLSISFRYIHQTTKIVGIGPGDIADGHSSLVLGLLWSLITFFTAKDLGGIDDVSALKKKILKWCQKRTEKNTDVDVRNLKDSFMGGRAFHAILNDVDPVNFPYEPSTSATENFARAFAEAAEKYGVPELLDANDEDLWKDEQAMVTYLSELMKRLPEHAALDASIASLKWADDHKDEIEADFEKICGVPSFPTKVSECAKCAEMLKDIAAPALDAEVVSFPDDDAPPFVVAKSYKGARDPKLPSILFVADYGVDPSIDDDSFIVPVKAGDRLKAAAAGNKAGCVAAIQAVAAILETQQQGPDNKPQANVDIVLTCASAQDVAQEGRVEKFLHSQFGGGDSFPDYVVVDAPGAAVAVAPDSFNTVFACRGYVEMSVRATVAETSAKLPYADPLIDANLGLCQVLAALRKPTTMLPNVPGLVGFAEPNRFTRAVSGVQPLDPEQLAESVGYPVPPRRLAKLPRDQWTCVEQLCFHPGLAVTKMVHDDDDGCFPATSAEAHLAVYLAPGFDPSQAKVAVTDQLNKSALPWGLSLSIAADDDQPSQGFITNLVELFLTKFTAAAGAHFAHRTSACAASPEYLPLVAACSRGMQRTPVYGCGIADTKANIATKDESLLLDDLTSSVKTFIKLLTTMKTVHKHSHNTGPFDPEPLFVAGATEEPEDDAAL
;
A
#
# COMPACT_ATOMS: atom_id res chain seq x y z
N MET A 1 21.36 -25.44 -19.74
CA MET A 1 22.03 -25.92 -18.51
C MET A 1 21.81 -27.42 -18.37
N SER A 2 22.86 -28.24 -18.37
CA SER A 2 22.75 -29.70 -18.18
C SER A 2 23.90 -30.19 -17.32
N ILE A 3 23.61 -31.02 -16.32
CA ILE A 3 24.62 -31.86 -15.68
C ILE A 3 25.13 -32.84 -16.75
N SER A 4 26.44 -32.95 -16.90
CA SER A 4 27.05 -33.87 -17.86
C SER A 4 26.80 -35.33 -17.44
N GLN A 5 26.69 -36.23 -18.41
CA GLN A 5 26.54 -37.67 -18.11
C GLN A 5 27.70 -38.20 -17.25
N SER A 6 28.89 -37.61 -17.36
CA SER A 6 30.05 -37.88 -16.50
C SER A 6 29.79 -37.52 -15.03
N GLU A 7 29.23 -36.34 -14.76
CA GLU A 7 28.91 -35.90 -13.40
C GLU A 7 27.79 -36.76 -12.78
N VAL A 8 26.76 -37.12 -13.56
CA VAL A 8 25.72 -38.06 -13.09
C VAL A 8 26.32 -39.42 -12.73
N ASN A 9 27.24 -39.92 -13.55
CA ASN A 9 27.91 -41.20 -13.29
C ASN A 9 28.84 -41.14 -12.07
N GLU A 10 29.46 -39.98 -11.81
CA GLU A 10 30.29 -39.75 -10.62
C GLU A 10 29.45 -39.67 -9.35
N LEU A 11 28.32 -38.96 -9.39
CA LEU A 11 27.32 -38.91 -8.32
C LEU A 11 26.79 -40.32 -7.98
N LYS A 12 26.46 -41.14 -8.99
CA LYS A 12 26.05 -42.54 -8.80
C LYS A 12 27.16 -43.40 -8.19
N ARG A 13 28.44 -43.15 -8.53
CA ARG A 13 29.59 -43.87 -7.94
C ARG A 13 29.83 -43.50 -6.48
N LEU A 14 29.62 -42.24 -6.10
CA LEU A 14 29.76 -41.76 -4.72
C LEU A 14 28.69 -42.35 -3.79
N SER A 15 27.46 -42.60 -4.29
CA SER A 15 26.39 -43.25 -3.53
C SER A 15 26.67 -44.72 -3.17
N VAL A 16 27.63 -45.38 -3.82
CA VAL A 16 27.91 -46.83 -3.66
C VAL A 16 29.05 -47.09 -2.66
N ARG A 17 29.89 -46.09 -2.35
CA ARG A 17 30.98 -46.24 -1.37
C ARG A 17 30.44 -45.95 0.03
N GLY A 18 30.03 -47.01 0.74
CA GLY A 18 29.60 -46.95 2.14
C GLY A 18 30.73 -46.60 3.11
N ASP A 19 31.15 -45.33 3.12
CA ASP A 19 32.03 -44.77 4.14
C ASP A 19 31.17 -44.12 5.25
N SER A 20 31.48 -44.39 6.51
CA SER A 20 30.57 -44.17 7.66
C SER A 20 30.39 -42.71 8.11
N SER A 21 30.82 -41.72 7.31
CA SER A 21 30.58 -40.30 7.56
C SER A 21 30.07 -39.59 6.31
N GLU A 22 28.91 -38.93 6.41
CA GLU A 22 28.33 -38.12 5.34
C GLU A 22 29.35 -37.07 4.83
N PRO A 23 29.62 -36.98 3.51
CA PRO A 23 30.53 -35.98 2.98
C PRO A 23 30.08 -34.56 3.34
N LYS A 24 31.01 -33.70 3.78
CA LYS A 24 30.69 -32.32 4.19
C LYS A 24 29.90 -31.54 3.12
N TRP A 25 30.23 -31.71 1.85
CA TRP A 25 29.51 -31.05 0.75
C TRP A 25 28.05 -31.50 0.65
N LEU A 26 27.75 -32.77 0.94
CA LEU A 26 26.39 -33.33 0.91
C LEU A 26 25.54 -32.69 2.02
N ARG A 27 26.09 -32.62 3.24
CA ARG A 27 25.44 -31.97 4.39
C ARG A 27 25.12 -30.50 4.10
N ARG A 28 26.06 -29.77 3.49
CA ARG A 28 25.88 -28.35 3.13
C ARG A 28 24.76 -28.14 2.11
N GLN A 29 24.79 -28.87 1.00
CA GLN A 29 23.76 -28.77 -0.05
C GLN A 29 22.39 -29.22 0.45
N ARG A 30 22.32 -30.28 1.26
CA ARG A 30 21.07 -30.73 1.88
C ARG A 30 20.44 -29.63 2.73
N LYS A 31 21.21 -28.99 3.62
CA LYS A 31 20.71 -27.88 4.45
C LYS A 31 20.30 -26.67 3.59
N LEU A 32 21.14 -26.27 2.63
CA LEU A 32 20.83 -25.16 1.71
C LEU A 32 19.54 -25.39 0.94
N PHE A 33 19.35 -26.57 0.34
CA PHE A 33 18.18 -26.86 -0.48
C PHE A 33 16.91 -27.07 0.36
N THR A 34 17.02 -27.60 1.58
CA THR A 34 15.91 -27.57 2.56
C THR A 34 15.49 -26.13 2.83
N ASN A 35 16.43 -25.24 3.18
CA ASN A 35 16.15 -23.83 3.46
C ASN A 35 15.54 -23.13 2.24
N PHE A 36 16.08 -23.38 1.03
CA PHE A 36 15.56 -22.82 -0.21
C PHE A 36 14.12 -23.26 -0.48
N CYS A 37 13.82 -24.55 -0.37
CA CYS A 37 12.47 -25.04 -0.63
C CYS A 37 11.49 -24.51 0.43
N ASN A 38 11.89 -24.45 1.71
CA ASN A 38 11.06 -23.88 2.78
C ASN A 38 10.78 -22.40 2.52
N ALA A 39 11.78 -21.63 2.12
CA ALA A 39 11.63 -20.22 1.80
C ALA A 39 10.71 -19.96 0.60
N LYS A 40 10.72 -20.84 -0.42
CA LYS A 40 9.83 -20.70 -1.58
C LYS A 40 8.40 -21.16 -1.29
N LEU A 41 8.22 -22.13 -0.40
CA LEU A 41 6.90 -22.71 -0.09
C LEU A 41 6.30 -22.16 1.21
N ALA A 42 6.86 -21.08 1.78
CA ALA A 42 6.45 -20.54 3.07
C ALA A 42 4.97 -20.13 3.10
N ASP A 43 4.44 -19.62 1.98
CA ASP A 43 3.06 -19.14 1.84
C ASP A 43 2.07 -20.23 1.43
N ARG A 44 2.51 -21.50 1.30
CA ARG A 44 1.65 -22.63 0.92
C ARG A 44 1.20 -23.43 2.13
N ASP A 45 -0.10 -23.37 2.43
CA ASP A 45 -0.72 -24.17 3.50
C ASP A 45 -0.80 -25.67 3.18
N ASP A 46 -0.68 -26.06 1.91
CA ASP A 46 -0.88 -27.43 1.46
C ASP A 46 0.38 -28.31 1.52
N VAL A 47 1.53 -27.74 1.88
CA VAL A 47 2.82 -28.43 2.05
C VAL A 47 3.41 -28.11 3.43
N PRO A 48 3.69 -29.11 4.28
CA PRO A 48 4.30 -28.86 5.59
C PRO A 48 5.77 -28.42 5.45
N PRO A 49 6.29 -27.64 6.42
CA PRO A 49 7.71 -27.29 6.45
C PRO A 49 8.60 -28.53 6.44
N MET A 50 9.60 -28.52 5.56
CA MET A 50 10.55 -29.60 5.40
C MET A 50 11.59 -29.58 6.52
N THR A 51 11.92 -30.76 6.99
CA THR A 51 13.02 -30.98 7.95
C THR A 51 14.22 -31.62 7.26
N ASP A 52 13.95 -32.46 6.25
CA ASP A 52 14.95 -33.16 5.47
C ASP A 52 14.50 -33.32 4.02
N ILE A 53 15.07 -32.48 3.15
CA ILE A 53 14.77 -32.51 1.72
C ILE A 53 14.98 -33.89 1.06
N LEU A 54 15.85 -34.76 1.59
CA LEU A 54 16.08 -36.08 1.02
C LEU A 54 14.93 -37.07 1.28
N GLU A 55 14.21 -36.90 2.38
CA GLU A 55 13.05 -37.72 2.74
C GLU A 55 11.74 -37.07 2.30
N ASP A 56 11.60 -35.77 2.54
CA ASP A 56 10.36 -35.01 2.33
C ASP A 56 10.00 -34.88 0.84
N ILE A 57 10.98 -34.93 -0.07
CA ILE A 57 10.74 -34.83 -1.52
C ILE A 57 10.22 -36.14 -2.16
N LYS A 58 10.40 -37.28 -1.48
CA LYS A 58 10.22 -38.62 -2.08
C LYS A 58 8.81 -38.89 -2.58
N ASP A 59 7.81 -38.26 -2.00
CA ASP A 59 6.41 -38.49 -2.36
C ASP A 59 5.90 -37.63 -3.53
N GLY A 60 6.76 -36.73 -4.01
CA GLY A 60 6.51 -35.82 -5.13
C GLY A 60 5.72 -34.57 -4.78
N GLN A 61 5.20 -34.41 -3.56
CA GLN A 61 4.42 -33.22 -3.20
C GLN A 61 5.28 -31.95 -3.20
N VAL A 62 6.43 -32.01 -2.53
CA VAL A 62 7.39 -30.89 -2.48
C VAL A 62 7.87 -30.50 -3.88
N LEU A 63 8.29 -31.47 -4.71
CA LEU A 63 8.80 -31.17 -6.04
C LEU A 63 7.71 -30.60 -6.95
N TYR A 64 6.48 -31.11 -6.85
CA TYR A 64 5.34 -30.58 -7.59
C TYR A 64 5.05 -29.12 -7.20
N ALA A 65 4.93 -28.84 -5.90
CA ALA A 65 4.66 -27.50 -5.40
C ALA A 65 5.78 -26.50 -5.74
N LEU A 66 7.04 -26.92 -5.60
CA LEU A 66 8.19 -26.10 -5.94
C LEU A 66 8.22 -25.71 -7.42
N LEU A 67 7.85 -26.63 -8.33
CA LEU A 67 7.77 -26.32 -9.76
C LEU A 67 6.66 -25.33 -10.08
N GLU A 68 5.48 -25.46 -9.44
CA GLU A 68 4.40 -24.48 -9.60
C GLU A 68 4.87 -23.09 -9.15
N GLU A 69 5.52 -23.02 -7.99
CA GLU A 69 6.01 -21.78 -7.40
C GLU A 69 7.10 -21.13 -8.25
N LEU A 70 8.13 -21.88 -8.65
CA LEU A 70 9.25 -21.34 -9.44
C LEU A 70 8.83 -20.97 -10.88
N SER A 71 7.76 -21.56 -11.40
CA SER A 71 7.30 -21.30 -12.76
C SER A 71 6.16 -20.30 -12.88
N GLY A 72 5.42 -20.07 -11.79
CA GLY A 72 4.15 -19.33 -11.80
C GLY A 72 3.01 -20.06 -12.54
N GLN A 73 3.16 -21.35 -12.84
CA GLN A 73 2.21 -22.13 -13.64
C GLN A 73 1.63 -23.30 -12.86
N SER A 74 0.32 -23.55 -12.99
CA SER A 74 -0.28 -24.75 -12.41
C SER A 74 0.13 -26.00 -13.20
N LEU A 75 0.55 -27.04 -12.47
CA LEU A 75 0.87 -28.34 -13.04
C LEU A 75 -0.38 -29.24 -13.15
N ALA A 76 -1.56 -28.76 -12.72
CA ALA A 76 -2.81 -29.53 -12.75
C ALA A 76 -3.18 -30.08 -14.14
N PRO A 77 -2.93 -29.38 -15.27
CA PRO A 77 -3.15 -29.93 -16.62
C PRO A 77 -2.27 -31.15 -16.94
N LEU A 78 -1.11 -31.28 -16.29
CA LEU A 78 -0.24 -32.45 -16.43
C LEU A 78 -0.72 -33.60 -15.54
N GLY A 79 -1.45 -33.32 -14.47
CA GLY A 79 -2.08 -34.32 -13.62
C GLY A 79 -2.08 -33.90 -12.15
N ARG A 80 -2.89 -34.57 -11.34
CA ARG A 80 -2.98 -34.32 -9.90
C ARG A 80 -2.18 -35.35 -9.12
N ILE A 81 -1.46 -34.88 -8.10
CA ILE A 81 -0.73 -35.73 -7.16
C ILE A 81 -1.70 -36.45 -6.22
N LYS A 82 -1.40 -37.71 -5.92
CA LYS A 82 -2.10 -38.50 -4.92
C LYS A 82 -1.56 -38.17 -3.54
N LYS A 83 -2.42 -37.67 -2.65
CA LYS A 83 -2.05 -37.36 -1.25
C LYS A 83 -2.17 -38.62 -0.36
N PRO A 84 -1.29 -38.80 0.64
CA PRO A 84 -1.45 -39.84 1.65
C PRO A 84 -2.75 -39.63 2.43
N ARG A 85 -3.44 -40.73 2.75
CA ARG A 85 -4.57 -40.66 3.70
C ARG A 85 -4.01 -40.48 5.12
N PRO A 86 -4.76 -39.87 6.05
CA PRO A 86 -4.33 -39.75 7.44
C PRO A 86 -3.83 -41.10 8.00
N GLY A 87 -2.59 -41.11 8.50
CA GLY A 87 -1.94 -42.31 9.05
C GLY A 87 -1.45 -43.36 8.04
N LYS A 88 -1.47 -43.10 6.73
CA LYS A 88 -0.96 -44.02 5.71
C LYS A 88 0.13 -43.40 4.83
N VAL A 89 1.25 -44.09 4.70
CA VAL A 89 2.35 -43.73 3.78
C VAL A 89 2.01 -44.18 2.35
N LEU A 90 2.38 -43.38 1.35
CA LEU A 90 2.24 -43.75 -0.06
C LEU A 90 3.13 -44.95 -0.43
N SER A 91 2.60 -45.84 -1.27
CA SER A 91 3.39 -46.93 -1.83
C SER A 91 4.50 -46.38 -2.75
N HIS A 92 5.59 -47.12 -2.93
CA HIS A 92 6.67 -46.70 -3.83
C HIS A 92 6.16 -46.40 -5.26
N ILE A 93 5.25 -47.22 -5.77
CA ILE A 93 4.61 -47.02 -7.07
C ILE A 93 3.84 -45.68 -7.12
N ASP A 94 3.09 -45.36 -6.06
CA ASP A 94 2.37 -44.08 -5.97
C ASP A 94 3.34 -42.89 -5.94
N LYS A 95 4.45 -43.01 -5.20
CA LYS A 95 5.50 -41.97 -5.14
C LYS A 95 6.09 -41.71 -6.54
N VAL A 96 6.47 -42.77 -7.25
CA VAL A 96 7.00 -42.68 -8.63
C VAL A 96 5.97 -42.09 -9.59
N ALA A 97 4.68 -42.45 -9.45
CA ALA A 97 3.60 -41.89 -10.26
C ALA A 97 3.41 -40.39 -10.02
N ASN A 98 3.42 -39.94 -8.76
CA ASN A 98 3.38 -38.52 -8.41
C ASN A 98 4.57 -37.76 -9.03
N LEU A 99 5.79 -38.26 -8.82
CA LEU A 99 7.01 -37.65 -9.36
C LEU A 99 7.01 -37.60 -10.88
N SER A 100 6.41 -38.58 -11.55
CA SER A 100 6.28 -38.61 -13.02
C SER A 100 5.43 -37.46 -13.58
N ILE A 101 4.58 -36.82 -12.78
CA ILE A 101 3.88 -35.59 -13.16
C ILE A 101 4.89 -34.43 -13.23
N SER A 102 5.66 -34.22 -12.16
CA SER A 102 6.71 -33.20 -12.09
C SER A 102 7.76 -33.40 -13.19
N PHE A 103 8.19 -34.64 -13.44
CA PHE A 103 9.18 -34.93 -14.48
C PHE A 103 8.67 -34.64 -15.90
N ARG A 104 7.37 -34.76 -16.17
CA ARG A 104 6.80 -34.34 -17.47
C ARG A 104 6.97 -32.84 -17.71
N TYR A 105 6.74 -32.02 -16.69
CA TYR A 105 7.02 -30.59 -16.74
C TYR A 105 8.52 -30.31 -16.95
N ILE A 106 9.37 -30.96 -16.14
CA ILE A 106 10.83 -30.81 -16.19
C ILE A 106 11.38 -31.17 -17.58
N HIS A 107 10.93 -32.26 -18.20
CA HIS A 107 11.39 -32.67 -19.53
C HIS A 107 10.96 -31.71 -20.66
N GLN A 108 9.86 -30.99 -20.48
CA GLN A 108 9.40 -29.98 -21.44
C GLN A 108 10.17 -28.66 -21.31
N THR A 109 10.69 -28.36 -20.11
CA THR A 109 11.23 -27.03 -19.78
C THR A 109 12.74 -27.00 -19.61
N THR A 110 13.34 -28.09 -19.13
CA THR A 110 14.75 -28.17 -18.73
C THR A 110 15.44 -29.39 -19.34
N LYS A 111 16.76 -29.29 -19.54
CA LYS A 111 17.58 -30.39 -20.08
C LYS A 111 18.23 -31.17 -18.94
N ILE A 112 17.46 -32.03 -18.28
CA ILE A 112 17.97 -32.98 -17.28
C ILE A 112 18.21 -34.34 -17.94
N VAL A 113 19.43 -34.86 -17.84
CA VAL A 113 19.85 -36.14 -18.41
C VAL A 113 20.26 -37.07 -17.27
N GLY A 114 19.75 -38.30 -17.25
CA GLY A 114 20.23 -39.37 -16.36
C GLY A 114 19.67 -39.38 -14.93
N ILE A 115 18.68 -38.54 -14.62
CA ILE A 115 17.89 -38.54 -13.38
C ILE A 115 16.43 -38.81 -13.73
N GLY A 116 15.77 -39.75 -13.04
CA GLY A 116 14.36 -40.08 -13.25
C GLY A 116 13.53 -40.08 -11.96
N PRO A 117 12.19 -40.24 -12.07
CA PRO A 117 11.28 -40.27 -10.93
C PRO A 117 11.62 -41.34 -9.88
N GLY A 118 12.09 -42.51 -10.30
CA GLY A 118 12.50 -43.59 -9.41
C GLY A 118 13.66 -43.19 -8.49
N ASP A 119 14.67 -42.49 -9.05
CA ASP A 119 15.83 -42.06 -8.29
C ASP A 119 15.47 -41.13 -7.12
N ILE A 120 14.44 -40.30 -7.32
CA ILE A 120 13.92 -39.38 -6.30
C ILE A 120 13.06 -40.12 -5.28
N ALA A 121 12.18 -41.03 -5.73
CA ALA A 121 11.36 -41.85 -4.84
C ALA A 121 12.21 -42.73 -3.89
N ASP A 122 13.37 -43.18 -4.38
CA ASP A 122 14.35 -43.98 -3.64
C ASP A 122 15.23 -43.15 -2.70
N GLY A 123 15.25 -41.82 -2.84
CA GLY A 123 16.04 -40.92 -1.98
C GLY A 123 17.53 -40.92 -2.28
N HIS A 124 17.95 -41.16 -3.51
CA HIS A 124 19.36 -41.14 -3.87
C HIS A 124 19.92 -39.72 -3.71
N SER A 125 20.63 -39.47 -2.60
CA SER A 125 21.00 -38.13 -2.14
C SER A 125 21.70 -37.30 -3.20
N SER A 126 22.65 -37.89 -3.92
CA SER A 126 23.41 -37.21 -4.97
C SER A 126 22.54 -36.81 -6.18
N LEU A 127 21.52 -37.61 -6.51
CA LEU A 127 20.61 -37.35 -7.63
C LEU A 127 19.52 -36.35 -7.25
N VAL A 128 19.00 -36.43 -6.01
CA VAL A 128 18.06 -35.46 -5.46
C VAL A 128 18.69 -34.06 -5.42
N LEU A 129 19.88 -33.94 -4.84
CA LEU A 129 20.59 -32.65 -4.77
C LEU A 129 20.99 -32.14 -6.16
N GLY A 130 21.42 -33.03 -7.07
CA GLY A 130 21.73 -32.67 -8.46
C GLY A 130 20.50 -32.16 -9.24
N LEU A 131 19.33 -32.76 -9.02
CA LEU A 131 18.06 -32.29 -9.59
C LEU A 131 17.72 -30.89 -9.06
N LEU A 132 17.72 -30.71 -7.75
CA LEU A 132 17.38 -29.42 -7.12
C LEU A 132 18.32 -28.30 -7.56
N TRP A 133 19.63 -28.55 -7.59
CA TRP A 133 20.59 -27.59 -8.11
C TRP A 133 20.31 -27.19 -9.56
N SER A 134 19.96 -28.17 -10.41
CA SER A 134 19.62 -27.92 -11.82
C SER A 134 18.38 -27.04 -11.96
N LEU A 135 17.37 -27.27 -11.12
CA LEU A 135 16.14 -26.46 -11.11
C LEU A 135 16.42 -25.04 -10.59
N ILE A 136 17.11 -24.91 -9.44
CA ILE A 136 17.47 -23.61 -8.85
C ILE A 136 18.24 -22.75 -9.85
N THR A 137 19.25 -23.33 -10.50
CA THR A 137 20.07 -22.62 -11.50
C THR A 137 19.29 -22.27 -12.75
N PHE A 138 18.47 -23.20 -13.27
CA PHE A 138 17.63 -22.95 -14.44
C PHE A 138 16.66 -21.79 -14.22
N PHE A 139 15.89 -21.82 -13.14
CA PHE A 139 14.92 -20.75 -12.84
C PHE A 139 15.63 -19.45 -12.51
N THR A 140 16.73 -19.47 -11.77
CA THR A 140 17.52 -18.27 -11.51
C THR A 140 18.06 -17.63 -12.80
N ALA A 141 18.51 -18.44 -13.75
CA ALA A 141 18.97 -17.95 -15.04
C ALA A 141 17.85 -17.41 -15.91
N LYS A 142 16.66 -18.03 -15.85
CA LYS A 142 15.44 -17.52 -16.50
C LYS A 142 15.08 -16.16 -15.91
N ASP A 143 14.99 -16.05 -14.58
CA ASP A 143 14.66 -14.81 -13.85
C ASP A 143 15.65 -13.68 -14.18
N LEU A 144 16.93 -14.01 -14.26
CA LEU A 144 17.99 -13.06 -14.57
C LEU A 144 18.17 -12.83 -16.08
N GLY A 145 17.10 -12.92 -16.87
CA GLY A 145 17.09 -12.50 -18.28
C GLY A 145 17.50 -13.59 -19.26
N GLY A 146 17.12 -14.84 -19.01
CA GLY A 146 17.26 -15.94 -19.98
C GLY A 146 18.70 -16.31 -20.29
N ILE A 147 19.52 -16.53 -19.26
CA ILE A 147 20.94 -16.86 -19.42
C ILE A 147 21.13 -18.32 -19.85
N ASP A 148 22.01 -18.57 -20.82
CA ASP A 148 22.14 -19.88 -21.49
C ASP A 148 22.79 -20.97 -20.62
N ASP A 149 23.76 -20.60 -19.77
CA ASP A 149 24.50 -21.54 -18.92
C ASP A 149 24.89 -21.01 -17.52
N VAL A 150 25.37 -21.93 -16.67
CA VAL A 150 25.76 -21.65 -15.27
C VAL A 150 27.00 -20.75 -15.18
N SER A 151 27.93 -20.85 -16.14
CA SER A 151 29.15 -20.03 -16.15
C SER A 151 28.83 -18.57 -16.48
N ALA A 152 27.94 -18.34 -17.44
CA ALA A 152 27.42 -17.03 -17.77
C ALA A 152 26.60 -16.44 -16.62
N LEU A 153 25.80 -17.27 -15.92
CA LEU A 153 25.08 -16.86 -14.72
C LEU A 153 26.05 -16.39 -13.62
N LYS A 154 27.05 -17.21 -13.28
CA LYS A 154 28.10 -16.84 -12.31
C LYS A 154 28.82 -15.55 -12.72
N LYS A 155 29.18 -15.40 -13.99
CA LYS A 155 29.84 -14.19 -14.50
C LYS A 155 28.95 -12.95 -14.36
N LYS A 156 27.64 -13.09 -14.57
CA LYS A 156 26.67 -11.99 -14.39
C LYS A 156 26.58 -11.58 -12.93
N ILE A 157 26.43 -12.54 -12.01
CA ILE A 157 26.38 -12.29 -10.57
C ILE A 157 27.69 -11.64 -10.10
N LEU A 158 28.84 -12.15 -10.56
CA LEU A 158 30.15 -11.60 -10.20
C LEU A 158 30.30 -10.15 -10.64
N LYS A 159 29.95 -9.82 -11.89
CA LYS A 159 29.97 -8.44 -12.39
C LYS A 159 29.04 -7.53 -11.60
N TRP A 160 27.86 -8.03 -11.24
CA TRP A 160 26.93 -7.29 -10.40
C TRP A 160 27.55 -6.99 -9.02
N CYS A 161 28.15 -7.99 -8.35
CA CYS A 161 28.83 -7.79 -7.08
C CYS A 161 29.99 -6.77 -7.21
N GLN A 162 30.81 -6.88 -8.25
CA GLN A 162 31.93 -5.97 -8.49
C GLN A 162 31.49 -4.51 -8.65
N LYS A 163 30.38 -4.29 -9.38
CA LYS A 163 29.80 -2.95 -9.53
C LYS A 163 29.32 -2.41 -8.18
N ARG A 164 28.64 -3.24 -7.39
CA ARG A 164 28.14 -2.87 -6.06
C ARG A 164 29.23 -2.55 -5.04
N THR A 165 30.42 -3.10 -5.19
CA THR A 165 31.53 -2.90 -4.24
C THR A 165 32.55 -1.87 -4.71
N GLU A 166 32.32 -1.19 -5.84
CA GLU A 166 33.35 -0.35 -6.48
C GLU A 166 33.80 0.85 -5.63
N LYS A 167 32.93 1.33 -4.73
CA LYS A 167 33.20 2.45 -3.82
C LYS A 167 34.07 2.05 -2.61
N ASN A 168 34.15 0.77 -2.27
CA ASN A 168 34.85 0.26 -1.08
C ASN A 168 36.23 -0.30 -1.47
N THR A 169 37.26 0.54 -1.35
CA THR A 169 38.63 0.21 -1.81
C THR A 169 39.31 -0.95 -1.05
N ASP A 170 38.80 -1.32 0.13
CA ASP A 170 39.25 -2.47 0.92
C ASP A 170 38.56 -3.80 0.53
N VAL A 171 37.61 -3.77 -0.41
CA VAL A 171 36.87 -4.95 -0.90
C VAL A 171 37.22 -5.25 -2.35
N ASP A 172 37.84 -6.41 -2.59
CA ASP A 172 38.18 -6.88 -3.94
C ASP A 172 37.45 -8.20 -4.27
N VAL A 173 36.37 -8.08 -5.05
CA VAL A 173 35.53 -9.20 -5.46
C VAL A 173 36.07 -9.84 -6.74
N ARG A 174 36.79 -10.96 -6.60
CA ARG A 174 37.41 -11.72 -7.70
C ARG A 174 36.67 -13.01 -8.03
N ASN A 175 35.97 -13.59 -7.06
CA ASN A 175 35.20 -14.83 -7.23
C ASN A 175 33.95 -14.86 -6.31
N LEU A 176 33.04 -15.80 -6.53
CA LEU A 176 31.79 -15.95 -5.75
C LEU A 176 31.96 -16.87 -4.53
N LYS A 177 33.17 -16.97 -3.98
CA LYS A 177 33.46 -17.84 -2.83
C LYS A 177 34.40 -17.14 -1.85
N ASP A 178 35.70 -17.17 -2.14
CA ASP A 178 36.75 -16.67 -1.25
C ASP A 178 36.63 -15.16 -0.98
N SER A 179 36.20 -14.37 -1.98
CA SER A 179 35.98 -12.92 -1.79
C SER A 179 34.87 -12.57 -0.80
N PHE A 180 33.97 -13.50 -0.48
CA PHE A 180 32.83 -13.28 0.43
C PHE A 180 33.06 -13.82 1.84
N MET A 181 34.14 -14.58 2.06
CA MET A 181 34.43 -15.29 3.31
C MET A 181 34.54 -14.40 4.55
N GLY A 182 34.90 -13.13 4.40
CA GLY A 182 34.99 -12.19 5.53
C GLY A 182 33.69 -11.44 5.84
N GLY A 183 32.62 -11.64 5.08
CA GLY A 183 31.35 -10.90 5.18
C GLY A 183 31.40 -9.44 4.70
N ARG A 184 32.60 -8.85 4.52
CA ARG A 184 32.81 -7.44 4.10
C ARG A 184 32.16 -7.09 2.77
N ALA A 185 32.23 -8.01 1.79
CA ALA A 185 31.61 -7.80 0.49
C ALA A 185 30.07 -7.66 0.59
N PHE A 186 29.42 -8.38 1.50
CA PHE A 186 27.99 -8.17 1.76
C PHE A 186 27.71 -6.79 2.36
N HIS A 187 28.59 -6.31 3.25
CA HIS A 187 28.44 -4.97 3.82
C HIS A 187 28.60 -3.89 2.77
N ALA A 188 29.57 -4.03 1.86
CA ALA A 188 29.76 -3.11 0.74
C ALA A 188 28.55 -3.13 -0.21
N ILE A 189 28.01 -4.31 -0.54
CA ILE A 189 26.81 -4.42 -1.38
C ILE A 189 25.60 -3.73 -0.74
N LEU A 190 25.38 -3.94 0.56
CA LEU A 190 24.24 -3.34 1.28
C LEU A 190 24.45 -1.85 1.53
N ASN A 191 25.68 -1.40 1.77
CA ASN A 191 26.03 0.01 1.88
C ASN A 191 25.90 0.77 0.56
N ASP A 192 26.22 0.14 -0.58
CA ASP A 192 26.00 0.74 -1.89
C ASP A 192 24.52 0.98 -2.13
N VAL A 193 23.66 0.06 -1.70
CA VAL A 193 22.23 0.28 -1.68
C VAL A 193 21.96 1.40 -0.68
N ASP A 194 22.04 1.13 0.63
CA ASP A 194 21.61 2.02 1.73
C ASP A 194 22.75 2.58 2.59
N PRO A 195 23.47 3.61 2.09
CA PRO A 195 24.63 4.12 2.82
C PRO A 195 24.25 4.89 4.09
N VAL A 196 23.02 5.41 4.16
CA VAL A 196 22.56 6.23 5.29
C VAL A 196 22.24 5.34 6.50
N ASN A 197 21.47 4.27 6.30
CA ASN A 197 21.04 3.42 7.41
C ASN A 197 21.88 2.15 7.56
N PHE A 198 22.69 1.81 6.56
CA PHE A 198 23.70 0.76 6.61
C PHE A 198 25.08 1.30 6.24
N PRO A 199 25.70 2.13 7.10
CA PRO A 199 27.05 2.64 6.85
C PRO A 199 28.06 1.48 6.77
N TYR A 200 29.06 1.64 5.90
CA TYR A 200 30.10 0.62 5.72
C TYR A 200 31.03 0.55 6.92
N GLU A 201 30.65 -0.26 7.90
CA GLU A 201 31.39 -0.45 9.15
C GLU A 201 31.54 -1.94 9.49
N PRO A 202 32.26 -2.74 8.68
CA PRO A 202 32.41 -4.16 8.94
C PRO A 202 33.30 -4.43 10.16
N SER A 203 32.91 -5.40 10.97
CA SER A 203 33.69 -5.97 12.07
C SER A 203 34.91 -6.76 11.56
N THR A 204 35.81 -7.09 12.48
CA THR A 204 36.88 -8.07 12.26
C THR A 204 36.35 -9.51 12.29
N SER A 205 35.19 -9.75 12.90
CA SER A 205 34.53 -11.05 12.97
C SER A 205 33.68 -11.33 11.73
N ALA A 206 33.98 -12.42 11.02
CA ALA A 206 33.20 -12.84 9.85
C ALA A 206 31.75 -13.17 10.23
N THR A 207 31.54 -13.91 11.32
CA THR A 207 30.22 -14.29 11.83
C THR A 207 29.36 -13.07 12.15
N GLU A 208 29.92 -12.04 12.79
CA GLU A 208 29.19 -10.79 13.05
C GLU A 208 28.85 -10.06 11.75
N ASN A 209 29.77 -10.06 10.79
CA ASN A 209 29.52 -9.44 9.49
C ASN A 209 28.37 -10.15 8.75
N PHE A 210 28.36 -11.48 8.72
CA PHE A 210 27.29 -12.27 8.13
C PHE A 210 25.96 -12.05 8.86
N ALA A 211 25.95 -12.12 10.20
CA ALA A 211 24.75 -11.94 11.00
C ALA A 211 24.10 -10.58 10.73
N ARG A 212 24.89 -9.50 10.74
CA ARG A 212 24.38 -8.15 10.46
C ARG A 212 23.87 -8.00 9.04
N ALA A 213 24.63 -8.49 8.05
CA ALA A 213 24.23 -8.37 6.65
C ALA A 213 23.00 -9.22 6.29
N PHE A 214 22.87 -10.41 6.87
CA PHE A 214 21.73 -11.30 6.61
C PHE A 214 20.47 -10.79 7.29
N ALA A 215 20.58 -10.32 8.54
CA ALA A 215 19.46 -9.68 9.23
C ALA A 215 18.95 -8.46 8.45
N GLU A 216 19.86 -7.58 8.03
CA GLU A 216 19.55 -6.43 7.20
C GLU A 216 18.86 -6.83 5.88
N ALA A 217 19.40 -7.84 5.18
CA ALA A 217 18.85 -8.34 3.93
C ALA A 217 17.44 -8.94 4.09
N ALA A 218 17.21 -9.68 5.17
CA ALA A 218 15.92 -10.30 5.47
C ALA A 218 14.88 -9.26 5.90
N GLU A 219 15.21 -8.43 6.88
CA GLU A 219 14.31 -7.42 7.45
C GLU A 219 13.93 -6.35 6.44
N LYS A 220 14.91 -5.80 5.71
CA LYS A 220 14.67 -4.65 4.83
C LYS A 220 14.28 -5.06 3.42
N TYR A 221 14.86 -6.14 2.88
CA TYR A 221 14.72 -6.48 1.47
C TYR A 221 13.97 -7.79 1.22
N GLY A 222 13.45 -8.44 2.28
CA GLY A 222 12.74 -9.70 2.18
C GLY A 222 13.57 -10.84 1.57
N VAL A 223 14.90 -10.77 1.71
CA VAL A 223 15.81 -11.81 1.23
C VAL A 223 15.69 -13.01 2.17
N PRO A 224 15.35 -14.20 1.67
CA PRO A 224 15.13 -15.36 2.53
C PRO A 224 16.43 -15.76 3.22
N GLU A 225 16.33 -16.15 4.49
CA GLU A 225 17.44 -16.62 5.32
C GLU A 225 17.91 -18.02 4.89
N LEU A 226 18.56 -18.11 3.73
CA LEU A 226 19.07 -19.38 3.21
C LEU A 226 20.33 -19.84 3.95
N LEU A 227 21.09 -18.89 4.48
CA LEU A 227 22.40 -19.09 5.11
C LEU A 227 22.35 -18.63 6.57
N ASP A 228 22.84 -19.48 7.47
CA ASP A 228 23.01 -19.16 8.89
C ASP A 228 24.41 -18.57 9.10
N ALA A 229 24.50 -17.41 9.74
CA ALA A 229 25.76 -16.74 10.03
C ALA A 229 26.70 -17.59 10.89
N ASN A 230 26.16 -18.43 11.77
CA ASN A 230 26.93 -19.33 12.63
C ASN A 230 27.36 -20.62 11.92
N ASP A 231 26.84 -20.91 10.73
CA ASP A 231 27.15 -22.11 9.97
C ASP A 231 28.26 -21.87 8.95
N GLU A 232 29.52 -21.88 9.43
CA GLU A 232 30.69 -21.68 8.58
C GLU A 232 30.79 -22.64 7.41
N ASP A 233 30.26 -23.85 7.56
CA ASP A 233 30.31 -24.84 6.50
C ASP A 233 29.46 -24.36 5.32
N LEU A 234 28.24 -23.86 5.56
CA LEU A 234 27.34 -23.35 4.52
C LEU A 234 27.94 -22.20 3.72
N TRP A 235 28.42 -21.14 4.37
CA TRP A 235 28.92 -19.96 3.65
C TRP A 235 30.32 -20.14 3.04
N LYS A 236 30.97 -21.30 3.25
CA LYS A 236 32.16 -21.76 2.51
C LYS A 236 31.83 -22.49 1.21
N ASP A 237 30.56 -22.73 0.91
CA ASP A 237 30.13 -23.43 -0.30
C ASP A 237 29.81 -22.45 -1.44
N GLU A 238 30.34 -22.71 -2.64
CA GLU A 238 30.13 -21.82 -3.79
C GLU A 238 28.67 -21.86 -4.27
N GLN A 239 27.98 -23.01 -4.19
CA GLN A 239 26.58 -23.09 -4.60
C GLN A 239 25.68 -22.32 -3.62
N ALA A 240 26.00 -22.38 -2.33
CA ALA A 240 25.35 -21.58 -1.31
C ALA A 240 25.52 -20.07 -1.59
N MET A 241 26.75 -19.62 -1.86
CA MET A 241 27.02 -18.22 -2.22
C MET A 241 26.29 -17.79 -3.50
N VAL A 242 26.36 -18.58 -4.56
CA VAL A 242 25.67 -18.28 -5.83
C VAL A 242 24.16 -18.17 -5.62
N THR A 243 23.56 -19.09 -4.86
CA THR A 243 22.12 -19.08 -4.58
C THR A 243 21.74 -17.82 -3.80
N TYR A 244 22.47 -17.52 -2.73
CA TYR A 244 22.16 -16.36 -1.88
C TYR A 244 22.40 -15.01 -2.59
N LEU A 245 23.53 -14.87 -3.29
CA LEU A 245 23.83 -13.66 -4.09
C LEU A 245 22.84 -13.48 -5.25
N SER A 246 22.29 -14.56 -5.79
CA SER A 246 21.21 -14.47 -6.78
C SER A 246 19.93 -13.92 -6.16
N GLU A 247 19.54 -14.38 -4.96
CA GLU A 247 18.36 -13.86 -4.28
C GLU A 247 18.55 -12.38 -3.86
N LEU A 248 19.76 -11.97 -3.47
CA LEU A 248 20.11 -10.55 -3.28
C LEU A 248 20.01 -9.75 -4.58
N MET A 249 20.60 -10.24 -5.67
CA MET A 249 20.56 -9.56 -6.97
C MET A 249 19.13 -9.38 -7.49
N LYS A 250 18.23 -10.32 -7.20
CA LYS A 250 16.81 -10.25 -7.59
C LYS A 250 16.04 -9.18 -6.78
N ARG A 251 16.35 -9.03 -5.49
CA ARG A 251 15.58 -8.18 -4.55
C ARG A 251 16.14 -6.77 -4.39
N LEU A 252 17.45 -6.58 -4.53
CA LEU A 252 18.06 -5.26 -4.35
C LEU A 252 17.81 -4.36 -5.58
N PRO A 253 17.47 -3.06 -5.38
CA PRO A 253 17.24 -2.10 -6.46
C PRO A 253 18.43 -1.96 -7.42
N GLU A 254 18.23 -1.94 -8.74
CA GLU A 254 19.33 -1.84 -9.72
C GLU A 254 20.25 -0.62 -9.45
N HIS A 255 21.58 -0.79 -9.51
CA HIS A 255 22.54 0.30 -9.22
C HIS A 255 22.30 1.57 -10.07
N ALA A 256 21.92 1.42 -11.35
CA ALA A 256 21.59 2.56 -12.20
C ALA A 256 20.29 3.28 -11.77
N ALA A 257 19.31 2.53 -11.26
CA ALA A 257 18.10 3.12 -10.70
C ALA A 257 18.40 3.88 -9.40
N LEU A 258 19.38 3.41 -8.61
CA LEU A 258 19.86 4.11 -7.42
C LEU A 258 20.57 5.43 -7.79
N ASP A 259 21.50 5.40 -8.74
CA ASP A 259 22.20 6.62 -9.21
C ASP A 259 21.21 7.67 -9.75
N ALA A 260 20.23 7.22 -10.54
CA ALA A 260 19.16 8.08 -11.04
C ALA A 260 18.31 8.64 -9.89
N SER A 261 17.94 7.80 -8.90
CA SER A 261 17.20 8.25 -7.73
C SER A 261 17.98 9.28 -6.91
N ILE A 262 19.28 9.08 -6.68
CA ILE A 262 20.13 10.04 -5.96
C ILE A 262 20.18 11.39 -6.71
N ALA A 263 20.33 11.34 -8.04
CA ALA A 263 20.33 12.54 -8.86
C ALA A 263 18.99 13.29 -8.78
N SER A 264 17.85 12.58 -8.90
CA SER A 264 16.52 13.18 -8.78
C SER A 264 16.24 13.72 -7.38
N LEU A 265 16.71 13.03 -6.33
CA LEU A 265 16.58 13.51 -4.94
C LEU A 265 17.37 14.80 -4.72
N LYS A 266 18.59 14.87 -5.25
CA LYS A 266 19.40 16.08 -5.22
C LYS A 266 18.76 17.21 -6.04
N TRP A 267 18.16 16.89 -7.19
CA TRP A 267 17.41 17.86 -7.98
C TRP A 267 16.30 18.49 -7.14
N ALA A 268 15.55 17.71 -6.36
CA ALA A 268 14.49 18.23 -5.51
C ALA A 268 15.02 19.16 -4.39
N ASP A 269 16.20 18.89 -3.85
CA ASP A 269 16.89 19.79 -2.93
C ASP A 269 17.32 21.09 -3.60
N ASP A 270 17.91 20.99 -4.80
CA ASP A 270 18.43 22.14 -5.54
C ASP A 270 17.30 23.06 -6.06
N HIS A 271 16.09 22.54 -6.29
CA HIS A 271 14.91 23.29 -6.79
C HIS A 271 13.86 23.60 -5.70
N LYS A 272 14.20 23.41 -4.42
CA LYS A 272 13.28 23.61 -3.29
C LYS A 272 12.56 24.96 -3.34
N ASP A 273 13.30 26.05 -3.56
CA ASP A 273 12.73 27.40 -3.57
C ASP A 273 11.74 27.62 -4.73
N GLU A 274 11.98 26.98 -5.88
CA GLU A 274 11.08 27.05 -7.05
C GLU A 274 9.80 26.26 -6.80
N ILE A 275 9.92 25.08 -6.21
CA ILE A 275 8.78 24.23 -5.80
C ILE A 275 7.89 24.97 -4.79
N GLU A 276 8.50 25.61 -3.78
CA GLU A 276 7.76 26.42 -2.81
C GLU A 276 7.05 27.61 -3.47
N ALA A 277 7.71 28.29 -4.42
CA ALA A 277 7.13 29.43 -5.13
C ALA A 277 5.93 29.04 -6.01
N ASP A 278 6.04 27.93 -6.75
CA ASP A 278 4.94 27.40 -7.55
C ASP A 278 3.75 27.01 -6.67
N PHE A 279 4.02 26.38 -5.53
CA PHE A 279 3.00 26.01 -4.55
C PHE A 279 2.30 27.24 -3.95
N GLU A 280 3.04 28.26 -3.53
CA GLU A 280 2.47 29.52 -3.02
C GLU A 280 1.58 30.20 -4.08
N LYS A 281 2.02 30.21 -5.34
CA LYS A 281 1.28 30.80 -6.46
C LYS A 281 -0.08 30.11 -6.68
N ILE A 282 -0.12 28.78 -6.69
CA ILE A 282 -1.37 28.01 -6.87
C ILE A 282 -2.29 28.17 -5.65
N CYS A 283 -1.71 28.19 -4.44
CA CYS A 283 -2.47 28.44 -3.22
C CYS A 283 -3.17 29.81 -3.22
N GLY A 284 -2.65 30.79 -3.95
CA GLY A 284 -3.24 32.12 -4.11
C GLY A 284 -4.56 32.16 -4.91
N VAL A 285 -4.95 31.06 -5.58
CA VAL A 285 -6.16 31.00 -6.39
C VAL A 285 -7.32 30.39 -5.59
N PRO A 286 -8.46 31.11 -5.42
CA PRO A 286 -9.63 30.59 -4.72
C PRO A 286 -10.44 29.64 -5.62
N SER A 287 -9.87 28.46 -5.88
CA SER A 287 -10.43 27.39 -6.73
C SER A 287 -11.57 26.62 -6.06
N PHE A 288 -12.58 27.32 -5.56
CA PHE A 288 -13.82 26.70 -5.08
C PHE A 288 -14.54 26.01 -6.26
N PRO A 289 -15.06 24.77 -6.10
CA PRO A 289 -15.76 24.06 -7.18
C PRO A 289 -16.89 24.87 -7.85
N THR A 290 -17.57 25.72 -7.09
CA THR A 290 -18.62 26.65 -7.57
C THR A 290 -18.10 27.82 -8.41
N LYS A 291 -16.79 28.12 -8.34
CA LYS A 291 -16.11 29.20 -9.07
C LYS A 291 -15.30 28.63 -10.22
N VAL A 292 -16.00 28.17 -11.25
CA VAL A 292 -15.43 27.52 -12.45
C VAL A 292 -14.31 28.35 -13.10
N SER A 293 -14.45 29.66 -13.17
CA SER A 293 -13.44 30.55 -13.77
C SER A 293 -12.14 30.61 -12.96
N GLU A 294 -12.20 30.59 -11.63
CA GLU A 294 -11.02 30.51 -10.76
C GLU A 294 -10.40 29.12 -10.81
N CYS A 295 -11.23 28.06 -10.88
CA CYS A 295 -10.75 26.70 -11.10
C CYS A 295 -10.02 26.56 -12.44
N ALA A 296 -10.52 27.17 -13.51
CA ALA A 296 -9.87 27.17 -14.82
C ALA A 296 -8.51 27.90 -14.79
N LYS A 297 -8.40 29.03 -14.07
CA LYS A 297 -7.11 29.71 -13.86
C LYS A 297 -6.12 28.81 -13.11
N CYS A 298 -6.58 28.15 -12.05
CA CYS A 298 -5.76 27.21 -11.27
C CYS A 298 -5.26 26.04 -12.13
N ALA A 299 -6.14 25.46 -12.96
CA ALA A 299 -5.81 24.39 -13.88
C ALA A 299 -4.77 24.80 -14.93
N GLU A 300 -4.91 25.99 -15.53
CA GLU A 300 -3.91 26.52 -16.47
C GLU A 300 -2.55 26.74 -15.79
N MET A 301 -2.54 27.23 -14.55
CA MET A 301 -1.29 27.38 -13.80
C MET A 301 -0.61 26.04 -13.52
N LEU A 302 -1.38 25.01 -13.17
CA LEU A 302 -0.87 23.65 -12.99
C LEU A 302 -0.34 23.05 -14.30
N LYS A 303 -1.04 23.29 -15.42
CA LYS A 303 -0.58 22.91 -16.76
C LYS A 303 0.75 23.59 -17.09
N ASP A 304 0.88 24.88 -16.80
CA ASP A 304 2.10 25.65 -17.06
C ASP A 304 3.30 25.17 -16.22
N ILE A 305 3.06 24.70 -14.98
CA ILE A 305 4.07 24.08 -14.13
C ILE A 305 4.48 22.69 -14.66
N ALA A 306 3.53 21.92 -15.23
CA ALA A 306 3.80 20.60 -15.78
C ALA A 306 4.48 20.62 -17.17
N ALA A 307 4.10 21.58 -18.03
CA ALA A 307 4.49 21.65 -19.44
C ALA A 307 6.01 21.64 -19.76
N PRO A 308 6.92 22.16 -18.90
CA PRO A 308 8.36 22.09 -19.17
C PRO A 308 8.89 20.65 -19.25
N ALA A 309 8.32 19.72 -18.49
CA ALA A 309 8.79 18.34 -18.39
C ALA A 309 7.78 17.30 -18.90
N LEU A 310 6.48 17.61 -18.90
CA LEU A 310 5.39 16.69 -19.18
C LEU A 310 4.57 17.13 -20.40
N ASP A 311 3.94 16.17 -21.06
CA ASP A 311 2.91 16.45 -22.06
C ASP A 311 1.59 16.75 -21.33
N ALA A 312 1.32 18.04 -21.11
CA ALA A 312 0.26 18.52 -20.24
C ALA A 312 -0.82 19.32 -20.98
N GLU A 313 -2.09 19.05 -20.67
CA GLU A 313 -3.25 19.73 -21.23
C GLU A 313 -4.35 19.95 -20.19
N VAL A 314 -5.16 21.00 -20.41
CA VAL A 314 -6.40 21.24 -19.66
C VAL A 314 -7.56 20.67 -20.46
N VAL A 315 -8.33 19.78 -19.84
CA VAL A 315 -9.44 19.07 -20.47
C VAL A 315 -10.75 19.44 -19.80
N SER A 316 -11.64 20.09 -20.54
CA SER A 316 -13.00 20.37 -20.07
C SER A 316 -13.93 19.20 -20.42
N PHE A 317 -14.85 18.88 -19.52
CA PHE A 317 -15.91 17.92 -19.81
C PHE A 317 -16.99 18.58 -20.69
N PRO A 318 -17.48 17.93 -21.77
CA PRO A 318 -18.53 18.49 -22.61
C PRO A 318 -19.84 18.65 -21.83
N ASP A 319 -20.58 19.73 -22.10
CA ASP A 319 -21.95 20.00 -21.64
C ASP A 319 -22.14 20.37 -20.14
N ASP A 320 -21.07 20.78 -19.45
CA ASP A 320 -21.14 21.13 -18.03
C ASP A 320 -20.38 22.43 -17.71
N ASP A 321 -21.02 23.38 -17.02
CA ASP A 321 -20.38 24.58 -16.44
C ASP A 321 -19.58 24.16 -15.20
N ALA A 322 -18.58 23.30 -15.39
CA ALA A 322 -17.89 22.64 -14.30
C ALA A 322 -16.35 22.79 -14.39
N PRO A 323 -15.63 22.73 -13.25
CA PRO A 323 -14.17 22.90 -13.22
C PRO A 323 -13.43 21.95 -14.18
N PRO A 324 -12.41 22.39 -14.93
CA PRO A 324 -11.72 21.52 -15.87
C PRO A 324 -10.85 20.46 -15.16
N PHE A 325 -10.30 19.51 -15.92
CA PHE A 325 -9.26 18.60 -15.46
C PHE A 325 -7.91 19.04 -16.02
N VAL A 326 -6.82 18.69 -15.34
CA VAL A 326 -5.47 18.76 -15.91
C VAL A 326 -4.99 17.33 -16.12
N VAL A 327 -4.51 17.02 -17.33
CA VAL A 327 -3.89 15.74 -17.65
C VAL A 327 -2.44 16.00 -18.01
N ALA A 328 -1.50 15.32 -17.37
CA ALA A 328 -0.08 15.40 -17.69
C ALA A 328 0.54 14.02 -17.81
N LYS A 329 1.37 13.81 -18.84
CA LYS A 329 1.96 12.49 -19.16
C LYS A 329 3.47 12.56 -19.27
N SER A 330 4.16 11.53 -18.79
CA SER A 330 5.62 11.40 -18.90
C SER A 330 6.11 10.97 -20.29
N TYR A 331 5.19 10.74 -21.23
CA TYR A 331 5.44 10.19 -22.55
C TYR A 331 4.57 10.89 -23.60
N LYS A 332 5.02 10.86 -24.86
CA LYS A 332 4.26 11.38 -26.01
C LYS A 332 3.65 10.21 -26.79
N GLY A 333 2.34 10.23 -26.99
CA GLY A 333 1.61 9.17 -27.71
C GLY A 333 1.20 8.02 -26.80
N ALA A 334 1.56 6.78 -27.15
CA ALA A 334 1.16 5.58 -26.41
C ALA A 334 2.19 5.18 -25.34
N ARG A 335 1.70 4.55 -24.25
CA ARG A 335 2.53 3.94 -23.20
C ARG A 335 3.48 2.89 -23.77
N ASP A 336 4.67 2.76 -23.18
CA ASP A 336 5.55 1.61 -23.46
C ASP A 336 5.02 0.38 -22.71
N PRO A 337 4.56 -0.68 -23.42
CA PRO A 337 3.98 -1.88 -22.78
C PRO A 337 4.99 -2.69 -21.96
N LYS A 338 6.28 -2.36 -22.01
CA LYS A 338 7.33 -3.03 -21.20
C LYS A 338 7.57 -2.36 -19.86
N LEU A 339 7.01 -1.19 -19.63
CA LEU A 339 7.18 -0.41 -18.41
C LEU A 339 5.90 -0.45 -17.57
N PRO A 340 6.01 -0.51 -16.24
CA PRO A 340 4.85 -0.35 -15.37
C PRO A 340 4.20 1.02 -15.62
N SER A 341 2.89 1.09 -15.48
CA SER A 341 2.09 2.29 -15.65
C SER A 341 1.44 2.72 -14.34
N ILE A 342 1.54 4.02 -14.03
CA ILE A 342 1.08 4.60 -12.76
C ILE A 342 0.26 5.84 -13.07
N LEU A 343 -0.91 5.93 -12.44
CA LEU A 343 -1.77 7.10 -12.49
C LEU A 343 -1.74 7.81 -11.13
N PHE A 344 -1.31 9.08 -11.09
CA PHE A 344 -1.51 9.95 -9.93
C PHE A 344 -2.81 10.75 -10.09
N VAL A 345 -3.62 10.81 -9.03
CA VAL A 345 -4.84 11.61 -8.98
C VAL A 345 -4.78 12.53 -7.76
N ALA A 346 -4.95 13.83 -7.97
CA ALA A 346 -4.96 14.82 -6.89
C ALA A 346 -6.02 15.89 -7.13
N ASP A 347 -6.41 16.57 -6.04
CA ASP A 347 -7.42 17.63 -6.06
C ASP A 347 -6.73 19.01 -5.96
N TYR A 348 -7.17 19.99 -6.73
CA TYR A 348 -6.73 21.38 -6.63
C TYR A 348 -7.84 22.32 -6.13
N GLY A 349 -9.01 21.78 -5.80
CA GLY A 349 -10.17 22.47 -5.29
C GLY A 349 -10.03 22.92 -3.84
N VAL A 350 -10.70 24.03 -3.52
CA VAL A 350 -10.89 24.51 -2.15
C VAL A 350 -12.14 23.87 -1.55
N ASP A 351 -12.02 23.37 -0.32
CA ASP A 351 -13.12 22.72 0.37
C ASP A 351 -14.34 23.67 0.49
N PRO A 352 -15.54 23.26 0.05
CA PRO A 352 -16.74 24.09 0.10
C PRO A 352 -17.20 24.50 1.50
N SER A 353 -16.72 23.83 2.56
CA SER A 353 -17.01 24.21 3.95
C SER A 353 -16.31 25.50 4.39
N ILE A 354 -15.30 25.96 3.64
CA ILE A 354 -14.63 27.23 3.87
C ILE A 354 -15.45 28.33 3.20
N ASP A 355 -15.96 29.28 4.00
CA ASP A 355 -16.64 30.45 3.46
C ASP A 355 -15.71 31.27 2.56
N ASP A 356 -16.25 31.78 1.45
CA ASP A 356 -15.53 32.62 0.48
C ASP A 356 -14.82 33.81 1.15
N ASP A 357 -15.48 34.46 2.11
CA ASP A 357 -14.95 35.60 2.86
C ASP A 357 -13.84 35.22 3.85
N SER A 358 -13.72 33.92 4.15
CA SER A 358 -12.68 33.33 5.00
C SER A 358 -11.49 32.79 4.18
N PHE A 359 -11.48 32.97 2.86
CA PHE A 359 -10.36 32.54 2.02
C PHE A 359 -9.06 33.24 2.46
N ILE A 360 -8.08 32.43 2.82
CA ILE A 360 -6.77 32.91 3.25
C ILE A 360 -5.88 33.06 2.02
N VAL A 361 -5.52 34.31 1.72
CA VAL A 361 -4.39 34.58 0.82
C VAL A 361 -3.14 33.93 1.44
N PRO A 362 -2.29 33.22 0.67
CA PRO A 362 -1.12 32.55 1.20
C PRO A 362 -0.25 33.48 2.05
N VAL A 363 0.02 33.07 3.30
CA VAL A 363 0.93 33.77 4.20
C VAL A 363 1.94 32.79 4.76
N LYS A 364 3.23 33.05 4.48
CA LYS A 364 4.34 32.32 5.09
C LYS A 364 4.50 32.77 6.55
N ALA A 365 4.32 31.85 7.49
CA ALA A 365 4.45 32.05 8.92
C ALA A 365 5.54 31.11 9.46
N GLY A 366 6.80 31.56 9.40
CA GLY A 366 7.95 30.71 9.71
C GLY A 366 8.21 29.69 8.59
N ASP A 367 8.19 28.41 8.95
CA ASP A 367 8.35 27.24 8.09
C ASP A 367 7.04 26.73 7.48
N ARG A 368 5.90 27.36 7.82
CA ARG A 368 4.57 26.95 7.36
C ARG A 368 3.96 27.97 6.40
N LEU A 369 3.29 27.48 5.37
CA LEU A 369 2.43 28.28 4.52
C LEU A 369 0.99 28.14 5.00
N LYS A 370 0.37 29.23 5.43
CA LYS A 370 -1.07 29.28 5.71
C LYS A 370 -1.81 29.61 4.43
N ALA A 371 -2.65 28.69 3.97
CA ALA A 371 -3.46 28.84 2.77
C ALA A 371 -4.62 27.85 2.76
N ALA A 372 -5.72 28.21 2.10
CA ALA A 372 -6.83 27.29 1.87
C ALA A 372 -6.44 26.21 0.85
N ALA A 373 -6.81 24.95 1.11
CA ALA A 373 -6.45 23.79 0.30
C ALA A 373 -4.94 23.58 0.13
N ALA A 374 -4.13 24.05 1.09
CA ALA A 374 -2.69 23.81 1.13
C ALA A 374 -2.37 22.30 1.09
N GLY A 375 -3.20 21.46 1.72
CA GLY A 375 -3.04 20.00 1.65
C GLY A 375 -3.23 19.45 0.24
N ASN A 376 -4.35 19.79 -0.41
CA ASN A 376 -4.74 19.24 -1.71
C ASN A 376 -3.80 19.71 -2.84
N LYS A 377 -3.51 21.02 -2.85
CA LYS A 377 -2.65 21.63 -3.87
C LYS A 377 -1.20 21.19 -3.76
N ALA A 378 -0.76 20.79 -2.57
CA ALA A 378 0.58 20.22 -2.38
C ALA A 378 0.72 18.88 -3.12
N GLY A 379 -0.32 18.04 -3.11
CA GLY A 379 -0.36 16.77 -3.86
C GLY A 379 -0.15 16.98 -5.35
N CYS A 380 -0.83 17.98 -5.91
CA CYS A 380 -0.70 18.37 -7.30
C CYS A 380 0.75 18.75 -7.66
N VAL A 381 1.34 19.67 -6.90
CA VAL A 381 2.72 20.16 -7.14
C VAL A 381 3.73 19.03 -6.93
N ALA A 382 3.59 18.26 -5.85
CA ALA A 382 4.51 17.19 -5.54
C ALA A 382 4.55 16.11 -6.63
N ALA A 383 3.38 15.72 -7.17
CA ALA A 383 3.29 14.74 -8.25
C ALA A 383 3.97 15.26 -9.53
N ILE A 384 3.69 16.50 -9.94
CA ILE A 384 4.32 17.10 -11.13
C ILE A 384 5.84 17.16 -10.98
N GLN A 385 6.31 17.73 -9.87
CA GLN A 385 7.74 17.99 -9.65
C GLN A 385 8.55 16.70 -9.48
N ALA A 386 7.97 15.65 -8.89
CA ALA A 386 8.63 14.35 -8.79
C ALA A 386 8.87 13.70 -10.16
N VAL A 387 7.90 13.78 -11.07
CA VAL A 387 8.06 13.23 -12.43
C VAL A 387 9.03 14.10 -13.24
N ALA A 388 8.96 15.43 -13.11
CA ALA A 388 9.90 16.35 -13.74
C ALA A 388 11.36 16.04 -13.33
N ALA A 389 11.63 15.91 -12.03
CA ALA A 389 12.94 15.56 -11.49
C ALA A 389 13.50 14.29 -12.13
N ILE A 390 12.67 13.25 -12.27
CA ILE A 390 13.06 11.97 -12.87
C ILE A 390 13.37 12.13 -14.36
N LEU A 391 12.50 12.80 -15.11
CA LEU A 391 12.67 12.97 -16.55
C LEU A 391 13.91 13.79 -16.89
N GLU A 392 14.15 14.89 -16.17
CA GLU A 392 15.31 15.75 -16.40
C GLU A 392 16.63 15.06 -16.05
N THR A 393 16.69 14.38 -14.91
CA THR A 393 17.91 13.68 -14.48
C THR A 393 18.19 12.44 -15.32
N GLN A 394 17.17 11.75 -15.84
CA GLN A 394 17.35 10.63 -16.77
C GLN A 394 17.85 11.07 -18.14
N GLN A 395 17.42 12.24 -18.65
CA GLN A 395 17.93 12.79 -19.91
C GLN A 395 19.43 13.13 -19.84
N GLN A 396 19.95 13.42 -18.65
CA GLN A 396 21.36 13.74 -18.40
C GLN A 396 22.23 12.50 -18.11
N GLY A 397 21.62 11.32 -17.90
CA GLY A 397 22.31 10.08 -17.53
C GLY A 397 22.79 9.22 -18.71
N PRO A 398 23.72 8.28 -18.48
CA PRO A 398 24.28 7.42 -19.53
C PRO A 398 23.29 6.39 -20.11
N ASP A 399 22.24 6.03 -19.36
CA ASP A 399 21.12 5.18 -19.78
C ASP A 399 19.81 5.99 -19.77
N ASN A 400 19.58 6.74 -20.84
CA ASN A 400 18.38 7.58 -21.06
C ASN A 400 17.12 6.73 -21.32
N LYS A 401 16.66 5.96 -20.33
CA LYS A 401 15.46 5.10 -20.45
C LYS A 401 14.47 5.33 -19.30
N PRO A 402 13.18 5.60 -19.61
CA PRO A 402 12.16 5.75 -18.59
C PRO A 402 11.98 4.46 -17.77
N GLN A 403 11.63 4.64 -16.48
CA GLN A 403 11.43 3.52 -15.54
C GLN A 403 9.96 3.10 -15.42
N ALA A 404 9.03 4.02 -15.69
CA ALA A 404 7.58 3.83 -15.65
C ALA A 404 6.89 4.76 -16.65
N ASN A 405 5.72 4.37 -17.14
CA ASN A 405 4.76 5.29 -17.74
C ASN A 405 4.02 5.99 -16.60
N VAL A 406 4.02 7.32 -16.57
CA VAL A 406 3.35 8.08 -15.51
C VAL A 406 2.32 9.00 -16.14
N ASP A 407 1.09 8.87 -15.68
CA ASP A 407 -0.04 9.75 -15.96
C ASP A 407 -0.40 10.51 -14.68
N ILE A 408 -0.74 11.78 -14.81
CA ILE A 408 -1.21 12.63 -13.72
C ILE A 408 -2.56 13.20 -14.15
N VAL A 409 -3.57 13.06 -13.29
CA VAL A 409 -4.89 13.68 -13.44
C VAL A 409 -5.16 14.55 -12.23
N LEU A 410 -5.30 15.86 -12.46
CA LEU A 410 -5.66 16.82 -11.43
C LEU A 410 -7.11 17.25 -11.65
N THR A 411 -7.89 17.25 -10.59
CA THR A 411 -9.32 17.58 -10.62
C THR A 411 -9.66 18.68 -9.62
N CYS A 412 -10.77 19.36 -9.83
CA CYS A 412 -11.43 20.14 -8.80
C CYS A 412 -12.88 19.67 -8.81
N ALA A 413 -13.22 18.86 -7.82
CA ALA A 413 -14.53 18.25 -7.72
C ALA A 413 -15.03 18.47 -6.29
N SER A 414 -16.25 18.96 -6.13
CA SER A 414 -16.87 18.99 -4.81
C SER A 414 -17.10 17.56 -4.32
N ALA A 415 -17.24 17.37 -3.00
CA ALA A 415 -17.67 16.09 -2.45
C ALA A 415 -18.99 15.60 -3.11
N GLN A 416 -19.86 16.51 -3.54
CA GLN A 416 -21.09 16.22 -4.29
C GLN A 416 -20.80 15.73 -5.73
N ASP A 417 -19.90 16.37 -6.48
CA ASP A 417 -19.55 15.99 -7.88
C ASP A 417 -18.89 14.60 -8.00
N VAL A 418 -18.22 14.18 -6.93
CA VAL A 418 -17.54 12.88 -6.87
C VAL A 418 -18.51 11.77 -6.43
N ALA A 419 -19.58 12.15 -5.74
CA ALA A 419 -20.49 11.24 -5.09
C ALA A 419 -21.78 11.04 -5.93
N GLN A 420 -22.44 12.10 -6.41
CA GLN A 420 -23.55 12.00 -7.36
C GLN A 420 -23.07 12.14 -8.81
N GLU A 421 -23.53 11.23 -9.68
CA GLU A 421 -23.24 11.17 -11.13
C GLU A 421 -21.80 10.86 -11.58
N GLY A 422 -20.82 10.83 -10.68
CA GLY A 422 -19.47 10.26 -10.89
C GLY A 422 -18.68 10.95 -12.00
N ARG A 423 -18.55 12.28 -11.98
CA ARG A 423 -17.82 13.04 -13.02
C ARG A 423 -16.36 12.61 -13.17
N VAL A 424 -15.66 12.46 -12.05
CA VAL A 424 -14.27 11.96 -12.02
C VAL A 424 -14.21 10.53 -12.56
N GLU A 425 -15.15 9.67 -12.17
CA GLU A 425 -15.23 8.29 -12.64
C GLU A 425 -15.46 8.20 -14.16
N LYS A 426 -16.44 8.95 -14.68
CA LYS A 426 -16.72 9.06 -16.12
C LYS A 426 -15.51 9.58 -16.89
N PHE A 427 -14.84 10.60 -16.36
CA PHE A 427 -13.62 11.15 -16.96
C PHE A 427 -12.52 10.10 -17.01
N LEU A 428 -12.20 9.49 -15.88
CA LEU A 428 -11.21 8.43 -15.75
C LEU A 428 -11.49 7.25 -16.70
N HIS A 429 -12.75 6.80 -16.78
CA HIS A 429 -13.14 5.76 -17.73
C HIS A 429 -13.05 6.23 -19.19
N SER A 430 -13.36 7.50 -19.49
CA SER A 430 -13.21 8.03 -20.85
C SER A 430 -11.75 8.11 -21.30
N GLN A 431 -10.84 8.39 -20.37
CA GLN A 431 -9.41 8.52 -20.65
C GLN A 431 -8.68 7.16 -20.69
N PHE A 432 -9.08 6.21 -19.85
CA PHE A 432 -8.34 4.95 -19.63
C PHE A 432 -9.17 3.66 -19.76
N GLY A 433 -10.48 3.75 -20.05
CA GLY A 433 -11.42 2.61 -20.02
C GLY A 433 -11.41 1.70 -21.26
N GLY A 434 -10.38 1.75 -22.11
CA GLY A 434 -10.32 0.97 -23.36
C GLY A 434 -9.30 -0.16 -23.33
N GLY A 435 -9.69 -1.41 -23.04
CA GLY A 435 -8.80 -2.59 -23.14
C GLY A 435 -7.56 -2.51 -22.24
N ASP A 436 -6.36 -2.76 -22.78
CA ASP A 436 -5.06 -2.73 -22.06
C ASP A 436 -4.59 -1.30 -21.65
N SER A 437 -5.49 -0.32 -21.59
CA SER A 437 -5.16 1.09 -21.28
C SER A 437 -5.34 1.48 -19.80
N PHE A 438 -5.86 0.59 -18.96
CA PHE A 438 -5.85 0.83 -17.52
C PHE A 438 -4.41 0.86 -16.98
N PRO A 439 -4.11 1.75 -16.03
CA PRO A 439 -2.81 1.75 -15.36
C PRO A 439 -2.65 0.49 -14.49
N ASP A 440 -1.41 0.09 -14.24
CA ASP A 440 -1.11 -1.01 -13.31
C ASP A 440 -1.38 -0.61 -11.86
N TYR A 441 -1.26 0.70 -11.54
CA TYR A 441 -1.40 1.24 -10.20
C TYR A 441 -1.99 2.66 -10.22
N VAL A 442 -2.81 3.00 -9.23
CA VAL A 442 -3.36 4.35 -9.02
C VAL A 442 -2.94 4.88 -7.66
N VAL A 443 -2.40 6.09 -7.61
CA VAL A 443 -2.02 6.78 -6.38
C VAL A 443 -2.87 8.03 -6.25
N VAL A 444 -3.59 8.18 -5.14
CA VAL A 444 -4.50 9.28 -4.87
C VAL A 444 -3.94 10.11 -3.72
N ASP A 445 -3.89 11.44 -3.87
CA ASP A 445 -3.57 12.33 -2.78
C ASP A 445 -4.72 12.39 -1.75
N ALA A 446 -4.36 12.26 -0.48
CA ALA A 446 -5.23 12.17 0.69
C ALA A 446 -4.56 12.89 1.87
N PRO A 447 -4.43 14.23 1.80
CA PRO A 447 -3.61 15.02 2.72
C PRO A 447 -4.12 15.04 4.16
N GLY A 448 -5.41 14.80 4.41
CA GLY A 448 -6.00 14.69 5.75
C GLY A 448 -5.69 13.39 6.50
N ALA A 449 -4.83 12.53 5.95
CA ALA A 449 -4.66 11.18 6.47
C ALA A 449 -3.57 11.00 7.55
N ALA A 450 -2.84 12.05 7.91
CA ALA A 450 -1.75 11.93 8.86
C ALA A 450 -2.24 11.89 10.31
N VAL A 451 -2.14 10.74 10.95
CA VAL A 451 -2.27 10.63 12.40
C VAL A 451 -0.91 10.25 12.99
N ALA A 452 -0.30 11.19 13.73
CA ALA A 452 0.96 11.09 14.48
C ALA A 452 2.12 10.41 13.75
N VAL A 453 2.89 11.21 13.00
CA VAL A 453 3.98 10.68 12.19
C VAL A 453 5.25 11.48 12.43
N ALA A 454 6.38 10.78 12.42
CA ALA A 454 7.68 11.41 12.57
C ALA A 454 7.98 12.29 11.35
N PRO A 455 8.81 13.33 11.48
CA PRO A 455 9.38 14.03 10.33
C PRO A 455 10.01 13.00 9.36
N ASP A 456 9.84 13.17 8.05
CA ASP A 456 10.40 12.35 6.96
C ASP A 456 9.71 10.99 6.65
N SER A 457 8.49 10.75 7.14
CA SER A 457 7.73 9.52 6.85
C SER A 457 6.72 9.67 5.71
N PHE A 458 6.56 8.64 4.88
CA PHE A 458 5.51 8.55 3.87
C PHE A 458 4.20 8.03 4.46
N ASN A 459 3.14 8.85 4.45
CA ASN A 459 1.82 8.42 4.89
C ASN A 459 1.10 7.66 3.79
N THR A 460 0.74 6.41 4.08
CA THR A 460 -0.02 5.55 3.17
C THR A 460 -1.35 5.23 3.79
N VAL A 461 -2.42 5.52 3.07
CA VAL A 461 -3.80 5.30 3.52
C VAL A 461 -4.25 3.94 3.03
N PHE A 462 -4.36 2.99 3.95
CA PHE A 462 -4.85 1.65 3.63
C PHE A 462 -6.38 1.51 3.79
N ALA A 463 -7.03 2.48 4.45
CA ALA A 463 -8.46 2.46 4.66
C ALA A 463 -9.06 3.87 4.74
N CYS A 464 -10.24 4.04 4.16
CA CYS A 464 -11.05 5.24 4.31
C CYS A 464 -12.44 4.87 4.83
N ARG A 465 -12.97 5.64 5.78
CA ARG A 465 -14.26 5.36 6.41
C ARG A 465 -15.39 6.03 5.66
N GLY A 466 -16.36 5.23 5.26
CA GLY A 466 -17.68 5.69 4.87
C GLY A 466 -18.35 6.55 5.93
N TYR A 467 -19.28 7.41 5.50
CA TYR A 467 -20.15 8.15 6.41
C TYR A 467 -21.54 8.37 5.83
N VAL A 468 -22.47 8.74 6.71
CA VAL A 468 -23.83 9.16 6.39
C VAL A 468 -24.12 10.46 7.12
N GLU A 469 -24.62 11.46 6.40
CA GLU A 469 -25.14 12.69 7.01
C GLU A 469 -26.65 12.63 7.22
N MET A 470 -27.08 13.17 8.35
CA MET A 470 -28.48 13.22 8.76
C MET A 470 -28.79 14.57 9.39
N SER A 471 -29.91 15.19 9.01
CA SER A 471 -30.48 16.33 9.70
C SER A 471 -31.65 15.88 10.57
N VAL A 472 -31.72 16.43 11.78
CA VAL A 472 -32.73 16.11 12.79
C VAL A 472 -33.35 17.41 13.26
N ARG A 473 -34.61 17.62 12.90
CA ARG A 473 -35.41 18.75 13.38
C ARG A 473 -36.38 18.27 14.46
N ALA A 474 -36.23 18.80 15.66
CA ALA A 474 -37.13 18.58 16.77
C ALA A 474 -38.16 19.71 16.87
N THR A 475 -39.42 19.35 17.12
CA THR A 475 -40.53 20.30 17.28
C THR A 475 -41.36 19.95 18.52
N VAL A 476 -41.76 20.98 19.26
CA VAL A 476 -42.59 20.86 20.48
C VAL A 476 -44.04 21.25 20.18
N ALA A 477 -44.25 22.21 19.28
CA ALA A 477 -45.57 22.69 18.84
C ALA A 477 -45.48 23.32 17.43
N GLU A 478 -46.58 23.31 16.67
CA GLU A 478 -46.65 23.84 15.29
C GLU A 478 -46.59 25.37 15.19
N THR A 479 -46.80 26.11 16.28
CA THR A 479 -46.83 27.59 16.31
C THR A 479 -45.94 28.17 17.40
N SER A 480 -45.14 29.20 17.08
CA SER A 480 -44.29 29.88 18.07
C SER A 480 -45.14 30.56 19.14
N ALA A 481 -45.09 30.04 20.36
CA ALA A 481 -45.82 30.59 21.48
C ALA A 481 -44.92 31.59 22.23
N LYS A 482 -44.99 32.89 21.89
CA LYS A 482 -44.36 33.96 22.67
C LYS A 482 -45.13 34.18 23.98
N LEU A 483 -45.00 33.24 24.93
CA LEU A 483 -45.68 33.30 26.22
C LEU A 483 -44.71 33.76 27.32
N PRO A 484 -44.99 34.87 28.03
CA PRO A 484 -44.12 35.42 29.07
C PRO A 484 -44.18 34.65 30.41
N TYR A 485 -44.97 33.58 30.52
CA TYR A 485 -45.10 32.75 31.71
C TYR A 485 -44.79 31.31 31.33
N ALA A 486 -43.58 30.87 31.65
CA ALA A 486 -43.14 29.49 31.52
C ALA A 486 -43.84 28.62 32.58
N ASP A 487 -44.75 27.77 32.13
CA ASP A 487 -45.18 26.54 32.77
C ASP A 487 -45.15 25.44 31.68
N PRO A 488 -44.83 24.18 32.01
CA PRO A 488 -43.62 23.48 31.60
C PRO A 488 -43.56 23.13 30.10
N LEU A 489 -43.57 24.11 29.19
CA LEU A 489 -43.23 23.84 27.80
C LEU A 489 -41.76 23.41 27.75
N ILE A 490 -41.53 22.20 27.24
CA ILE A 490 -40.20 21.67 26.99
C ILE A 490 -39.57 22.53 25.91
N ASP A 491 -38.43 23.13 26.21
CA ASP A 491 -37.65 23.88 25.23
C ASP A 491 -37.08 22.90 24.18
N ALA A 492 -37.32 23.18 22.90
CA ALA A 492 -36.89 22.29 21.81
C ALA A 492 -35.36 22.13 21.76
N ASN A 493 -34.59 23.17 22.11
CA ASN A 493 -33.13 23.09 22.16
C ASN A 493 -32.68 22.16 23.29
N LEU A 494 -33.26 22.32 24.49
CA LEU A 494 -32.96 21.46 25.64
C LEU A 494 -33.33 20.01 25.35
N GLY A 495 -34.52 19.77 24.81
CA GLY A 495 -34.98 18.43 24.46
C GLY A 495 -34.08 17.79 23.39
N LEU A 496 -33.75 18.52 22.32
CA LEU A 496 -32.85 18.02 21.28
C LEU A 496 -31.46 17.71 21.85
N CYS A 497 -30.91 18.55 22.72
CA CYS A 497 -29.63 18.28 23.38
C CYS A 497 -29.64 16.97 24.17
N GLN A 498 -30.76 16.66 24.84
CA GLN A 498 -30.91 15.41 25.62
C GLN A 498 -31.06 14.19 24.71
N VAL A 499 -31.79 14.33 23.60
CA VAL A 499 -31.90 13.31 22.56
C VAL A 499 -30.52 12.99 21.97
N LEU A 500 -29.75 14.02 21.60
CA LEU A 500 -28.40 13.86 21.05
C LEU A 500 -27.42 13.28 22.07
N ALA A 501 -27.53 13.69 23.34
CA ALA A 501 -26.71 13.13 24.42
C ALA A 501 -26.94 11.62 24.60
N ALA A 502 -28.17 11.13 24.38
CA ALA A 502 -28.51 9.71 24.47
C ALA A 502 -27.83 8.85 23.39
N LEU A 503 -27.38 9.44 22.27
CA LEU A 503 -26.65 8.75 21.20
C LEU A 503 -25.21 8.42 21.57
N ARG A 504 -24.69 8.87 22.72
CA ARG A 504 -23.32 8.59 23.15
C ARG A 504 -23.23 8.18 24.60
N LYS A 505 -22.27 7.30 24.92
CA LYS A 505 -21.91 7.01 26.31
C LYS A 505 -20.81 7.96 26.79
N PRO A 506 -20.81 8.39 28.07
CA PRO A 506 -19.73 9.24 28.60
C PRO A 506 -18.37 8.54 28.68
N THR A 507 -18.36 7.19 28.67
CA THR A 507 -17.21 6.36 29.01
C THR A 507 -16.55 5.67 27.82
N THR A 508 -17.12 5.74 26.62
CA THR A 508 -16.56 5.11 25.41
C THR A 508 -16.66 6.06 24.21
N MET A 509 -15.81 5.83 23.21
CA MET A 509 -15.87 6.49 21.90
C MET A 509 -17.00 5.92 21.03
N LEU A 510 -17.49 4.71 21.34
CA LEU A 510 -18.54 4.03 20.58
C LEU A 510 -19.90 4.74 20.74
N PRO A 511 -20.66 4.87 19.64
CA PRO A 511 -22.04 5.34 19.68
C PRO A 511 -22.91 4.48 20.60
N ASN A 512 -23.85 5.11 21.32
CA ASN A 512 -24.87 4.42 22.11
C ASN A 512 -26.11 4.13 21.24
N VAL A 513 -25.89 3.49 20.10
CA VAL A 513 -26.96 3.18 19.14
C VAL A 513 -26.97 1.67 18.92
N PRO A 514 -28.01 0.95 19.41
CA PRO A 514 -28.18 -0.46 19.12
C PRO A 514 -28.20 -0.71 17.60
N GLY A 515 -27.50 -1.75 17.12
CA GLY A 515 -27.38 -2.05 15.69
C GLY A 515 -26.12 -1.47 15.02
N LEU A 516 -25.57 -0.36 15.53
CA LEU A 516 -24.31 0.19 15.04
C LEU A 516 -23.07 -0.55 15.59
N VAL A 517 -23.12 -1.03 16.84
CA VAL A 517 -21.94 -1.54 17.58
C VAL A 517 -21.84 -3.09 17.59
N GLY A 518 -22.56 -3.78 16.69
CA GLY A 518 -22.67 -5.26 16.71
C GLY A 518 -21.87 -6.01 15.64
N PHE A 519 -21.37 -5.32 14.61
CA PHE A 519 -20.93 -5.94 13.34
C PHE A 519 -19.47 -5.69 12.95
N ALA A 520 -18.66 -5.04 13.80
CA ALA A 520 -17.24 -4.85 13.50
C ALA A 520 -16.57 -6.24 13.46
N GLU A 521 -16.22 -6.74 12.27
CA GLU A 521 -15.52 -8.01 12.13
C GLU A 521 -14.18 -7.96 12.88
N PRO A 522 -14.00 -8.76 13.94
CA PRO A 522 -12.71 -8.90 14.56
C PRO A 522 -11.95 -10.00 13.81
N ASN A 523 -10.72 -9.71 13.34
CA ASN A 523 -9.57 -10.65 13.25
C ASN A 523 -8.82 -10.83 11.91
N ARG A 524 -9.14 -10.18 10.78
CA ARG A 524 -8.22 -10.25 9.60
C ARG A 524 -7.26 -9.07 9.51
N PHE A 525 -7.73 -7.84 9.69
CA PHE A 525 -6.90 -6.64 9.53
C PHE A 525 -5.87 -6.45 10.64
N THR A 526 -6.09 -6.94 11.85
CA THR A 526 -5.17 -6.74 12.99
C THR A 526 -3.85 -7.52 12.91
N ARG A 527 -3.75 -8.56 12.05
CA ARG A 527 -2.50 -9.34 11.87
C ARG A 527 -1.59 -8.80 10.77
N ALA A 528 -2.15 -8.08 9.79
CA ALA A 528 -1.46 -7.60 8.59
C ALA A 528 -0.58 -6.35 8.81
N VAL A 529 -0.63 -5.74 10.00
CA VAL A 529 -0.19 -4.35 10.19
C VAL A 529 0.90 -4.25 11.26
N SER A 530 1.78 -5.24 11.36
CA SER A 530 2.90 -5.31 12.31
C SER A 530 3.92 -4.16 12.23
N GLY A 531 3.69 -3.13 11.40
CA GLY A 531 4.52 -1.93 11.24
C GLY A 531 3.82 -0.58 11.47
N VAL A 532 2.52 -0.53 11.80
CA VAL A 532 1.86 0.75 12.14
C VAL A 532 2.33 1.21 13.51
N GLN A 533 2.73 2.48 13.58
CA GLN A 533 3.09 3.05 14.86
C GLN A 533 1.87 3.27 15.76
N PRO A 534 2.04 2.99 17.06
CA PRO A 534 1.05 3.31 18.08
C PRO A 534 0.62 4.78 18.03
N LEU A 535 -0.67 5.05 18.15
CA LEU A 535 -1.12 6.42 18.35
C LEU A 535 -1.10 6.79 19.84
N ASP A 536 -0.28 7.77 20.22
CA ASP A 536 -0.26 8.32 21.57
C ASP A 536 -1.41 9.33 21.78
N PRO A 537 -2.37 9.07 22.70
CA PRO A 537 -3.46 10.00 22.98
C PRO A 537 -3.00 11.39 23.44
N GLU A 538 -1.85 11.49 24.12
CA GLU A 538 -1.30 12.76 24.58
C GLU A 538 -0.76 13.57 23.40
N GLN A 539 -0.01 12.94 22.49
CA GLN A 539 0.47 13.59 21.27
C GLN A 539 -0.68 14.00 20.34
N LEU A 540 -1.71 13.16 20.19
CA LEU A 540 -2.90 13.50 19.40
C LEU A 540 -3.64 14.69 20.01
N ALA A 541 -3.80 14.72 21.33
CA ALA A 541 -4.45 15.85 22.01
C ALA A 541 -3.66 17.13 21.81
N GLU A 542 -2.34 17.09 22.00
CA GLU A 542 -1.46 18.22 21.78
C GLU A 542 -1.49 18.70 20.32
N SER A 543 -1.51 17.78 19.35
CA SER A 543 -1.51 18.12 17.92
C SER A 543 -2.76 18.87 17.49
N VAL A 544 -3.92 18.55 18.07
CA VAL A 544 -5.19 19.26 17.83
C VAL A 544 -5.47 20.39 18.83
N GLY A 545 -4.46 20.82 19.61
CA GLY A 545 -4.53 21.99 20.49
C GLY A 545 -5.23 21.77 21.83
N TYR A 546 -5.44 20.52 22.24
CA TYR A 546 -5.95 20.18 23.58
C TYR A 546 -4.79 20.02 24.58
N PRO A 547 -4.81 20.73 25.74
CA PRO A 547 -3.73 20.66 26.72
C PRO A 547 -3.62 19.32 27.44
N VAL A 548 -4.70 18.53 27.45
CA VAL A 548 -4.74 17.15 27.94
C VAL A 548 -5.73 16.35 27.08
N PRO A 549 -5.55 15.03 26.94
CA PRO A 549 -6.49 14.21 26.19
C PRO A 549 -7.91 14.32 26.76
N PRO A 550 -8.93 14.44 25.90
CA PRO A 550 -10.31 14.30 26.33
C PRO A 550 -10.49 13.05 27.17
N ARG A 551 -11.33 13.10 28.22
CA ARG A 551 -11.52 12.00 29.20
C ARG A 551 -11.77 10.63 28.58
N ARG A 552 -12.29 10.57 27.36
CA ARG A 552 -12.56 9.33 26.61
C ARG A 552 -11.29 8.76 25.98
N LEU A 553 -10.49 9.60 25.33
CA LEU A 553 -9.16 9.26 24.81
C LEU A 553 -8.20 8.87 25.95
N ALA A 554 -8.22 9.61 27.07
CA ALA A 554 -7.40 9.33 28.24
C ALA A 554 -7.69 7.97 28.93
N LYS A 555 -8.87 7.39 28.67
CA LYS A 555 -9.32 6.12 29.25
C LYS A 555 -9.08 4.91 28.34
N LEU A 556 -8.71 5.14 27.09
CA LEU A 556 -8.33 4.05 26.21
C LEU A 556 -7.03 3.42 26.76
N PRO A 557 -6.94 2.08 26.78
CA PRO A 557 -5.70 1.44 27.17
C PRO A 557 -4.56 1.92 26.27
N ARG A 558 -3.39 2.14 26.89
CA ARG A 558 -2.18 2.65 26.20
C ARG A 558 -1.50 1.56 25.36
N ASP A 559 -2.17 0.43 25.15
CA ASP A 559 -1.78 -0.61 24.21
C ASP A 559 -2.06 -0.08 22.80
N GLN A 560 -1.19 0.80 22.37
CA GLN A 560 -0.73 1.11 21.01
C GLN A 560 -1.71 1.04 19.82
N TRP A 561 -2.50 -0.02 19.71
CA TRP A 561 -3.54 -0.25 18.72
C TRP A 561 -4.92 0.27 19.06
N THR A 562 -5.30 0.36 20.34
CA THR A 562 -6.71 0.61 20.69
C THR A 562 -7.23 1.95 20.16
N CYS A 563 -6.41 3.00 20.15
CA CYS A 563 -6.80 4.29 19.57
C CYS A 563 -7.00 4.24 18.06
N VAL A 564 -6.08 3.57 17.33
CA VAL A 564 -6.16 3.36 15.89
C VAL A 564 -7.38 2.50 15.55
N GLU A 565 -7.64 1.46 16.32
CA GLU A 565 -8.80 0.58 16.14
C GLU A 565 -10.12 1.34 16.29
N GLN A 566 -10.24 2.19 17.31
CA GLN A 566 -11.41 3.02 17.54
C GLN A 566 -11.64 4.05 16.42
N LEU A 567 -10.56 4.64 15.88
CA LEU A 567 -10.68 5.63 14.82
C LEU A 567 -10.98 4.98 13.46
N CYS A 568 -10.32 3.87 13.12
CA CYS A 568 -10.35 3.30 11.76
C CYS A 568 -11.40 2.20 11.57
N PHE A 569 -11.68 1.38 12.59
CA PHE A 569 -12.45 0.14 12.43
C PHE A 569 -13.77 0.10 13.20
N HIS A 570 -14.05 1.10 14.02
CA HIS A 570 -15.30 1.17 14.80
C HIS A 570 -16.19 2.34 14.38
N PRO A 571 -17.53 2.17 14.40
CA PRO A 571 -18.48 3.21 14.02
C PRO A 571 -18.31 4.46 14.89
N GLY A 572 -18.52 5.63 14.29
CA GLY A 572 -18.41 6.93 14.93
C GLY A 572 -19.69 7.74 14.75
N LEU A 573 -19.93 8.70 15.63
CA LEU A 573 -21.04 9.64 15.50
C LEU A 573 -20.57 11.02 15.91
N ALA A 574 -20.75 12.01 15.05
CA ALA A 574 -20.46 13.43 15.27
C ALA A 574 -21.75 14.26 15.19
N VAL A 575 -21.85 15.29 16.03
CA VAL A 575 -22.83 16.39 15.82
C VAL A 575 -22.03 17.48 15.14
N THR A 576 -22.33 17.76 13.86
CA THR A 576 -21.53 18.65 13.01
C THR A 576 -22.04 20.09 13.08
N LYS A 577 -23.35 20.28 13.24
CA LYS A 577 -24.01 21.59 13.32
C LYS A 577 -25.21 21.53 14.24
N MET A 578 -25.46 22.62 14.98
CA MET A 578 -26.76 22.88 15.61
C MET A 578 -27.27 24.24 15.14
N VAL A 579 -28.54 24.30 14.82
CA VAL A 579 -29.26 25.50 14.38
C VAL A 579 -30.36 25.77 15.39
N HIS A 580 -30.36 27.01 15.88
CA HIS A 580 -31.34 27.51 16.85
C HIS A 580 -32.17 28.60 16.16
N ASP A 581 -33.46 28.70 16.49
CA ASP A 581 -34.29 29.80 16.03
C ASP A 581 -33.83 31.11 16.71
N ASP A 582 -33.34 32.08 15.92
CA ASP A 582 -32.87 33.41 16.34
C ASP A 582 -34.02 34.33 16.77
N ASP A 583 -34.72 33.99 17.85
CA ASP A 583 -35.52 34.97 18.58
C ASP A 583 -34.64 35.50 19.75
N ASP A 584 -34.12 36.73 19.64
CA ASP A 584 -33.38 37.50 20.68
C ASP A 584 -34.16 37.68 22.02
N GLY A 585 -35.28 37.00 22.20
CA GLY A 585 -36.13 37.05 23.39
C GLY A 585 -35.88 35.90 24.36
N CYS A 586 -36.18 36.11 25.65
CA CYS A 586 -36.20 35.06 26.67
C CYS A 586 -37.43 34.12 26.52
N PHE A 587 -37.56 33.42 25.40
CA PHE A 587 -38.65 32.49 25.13
C PHE A 587 -38.11 31.08 24.83
N PRO A 588 -38.82 30.01 25.24
CA PRO A 588 -38.44 28.65 24.90
C PRO A 588 -38.56 28.42 23.39
N ALA A 589 -37.57 27.77 22.80
CA ALA A 589 -37.57 27.47 21.38
C ALA A 589 -38.65 26.44 21.04
N THR A 590 -39.42 26.70 19.97
CA THR A 590 -40.45 25.77 19.50
C THR A 590 -39.92 24.74 18.53
N SER A 591 -38.79 25.03 17.89
CA SER A 591 -38.06 24.10 17.05
C SER A 591 -36.56 24.20 17.27
N ALA A 592 -35.85 23.12 16.97
CA ALA A 592 -34.39 23.06 16.99
C ALA A 592 -33.93 22.09 15.93
N GLU A 593 -32.78 22.34 15.30
CA GLU A 593 -32.23 21.46 14.28
C GLU A 593 -30.76 21.12 14.56
N ALA A 594 -30.38 19.88 14.26
CA ALA A 594 -29.00 19.43 14.36
C ALA A 594 -28.63 18.58 13.14
N HIS A 595 -27.39 18.68 12.70
CA HIS A 595 -26.79 17.82 11.68
C HIS A 595 -25.84 16.83 12.35
N LEU A 596 -25.90 15.60 11.88
CA LEU A 596 -25.14 14.45 12.40
C LEU A 596 -24.34 13.84 11.26
N ALA A 597 -23.10 13.44 11.57
CA ALA A 597 -22.31 12.56 10.70
C ALA A 597 -22.12 11.21 11.40
N VAL A 598 -22.55 10.14 10.73
CA VAL A 598 -22.44 8.75 11.20
C VAL A 598 -21.34 8.07 10.41
N TYR A 599 -20.19 7.88 11.04
CA TYR A 599 -19.05 7.21 10.42
C TYR A 599 -19.24 5.70 10.48
N LEU A 600 -19.06 5.04 9.34
CA LEU A 600 -19.28 3.61 9.16
C LEU A 600 -18.03 2.81 9.53
N ALA A 601 -18.24 1.53 9.86
CA ALA A 601 -17.19 0.54 10.07
C ALA A 601 -17.04 -0.35 8.82
N PRO A 602 -15.93 -1.09 8.65
CA PRO A 602 -15.80 -2.06 7.56
C PRO A 602 -16.99 -3.01 7.49
N GLY A 603 -17.54 -3.22 6.28
CA GLY A 603 -18.67 -4.11 6.05
C GLY A 603 -20.03 -3.60 6.51
N PHE A 604 -20.15 -2.35 6.97
CA PHE A 604 -21.42 -1.79 7.45
C PHE A 604 -22.21 -1.08 6.33
N ASP A 605 -23.44 -1.54 6.09
CA ASP A 605 -24.35 -0.92 5.12
C ASP A 605 -24.85 0.44 5.64
N PRO A 606 -24.65 1.52 4.86
CA PRO A 606 -25.14 2.83 5.26
C PRO A 606 -26.66 2.92 5.47
N SER A 607 -27.46 2.13 4.76
CA SER A 607 -28.92 2.11 4.91
C SER A 607 -29.30 1.58 6.29
N GLN A 608 -28.60 0.56 6.77
CA GLN A 608 -28.75 0.04 8.13
C GLN A 608 -28.31 1.04 9.19
N ALA A 609 -27.25 1.83 8.91
CA ALA A 609 -26.82 2.93 9.78
C ALA A 609 -27.93 3.98 9.96
N LYS A 610 -28.54 4.43 8.83
CA LYS A 610 -29.65 5.39 8.83
C LYS A 610 -30.80 4.89 9.71
N VAL A 611 -31.22 3.64 9.54
CA VAL A 611 -32.31 3.03 10.30
C VAL A 611 -31.98 2.97 11.79
N ALA A 612 -30.80 2.46 12.15
CA ALA A 612 -30.39 2.30 13.55
C ALA A 612 -30.35 3.64 14.32
N VAL A 613 -29.81 4.69 13.69
CA VAL A 613 -29.75 6.04 14.28
C VAL A 613 -31.13 6.65 14.40
N THR A 614 -31.97 6.50 13.37
CA THR A 614 -33.36 7.00 13.37
C THR A 614 -34.18 6.38 14.49
N ASP A 615 -34.11 5.06 14.66
CA ASP A 615 -34.82 4.35 15.73
C ASP A 615 -34.39 4.81 17.12
N GLN A 616 -33.09 5.01 17.32
CA GLN A 616 -32.55 5.45 18.60
C GLN A 616 -32.90 6.92 18.90
N LEU A 617 -32.91 7.80 17.89
CA LEU A 617 -33.37 9.18 18.00
C LEU A 617 -34.84 9.25 18.42
N ASN A 618 -35.72 8.53 17.71
CA ASN A 618 -37.15 8.47 18.00
C ASN A 618 -37.42 7.94 19.42
N LYS A 619 -36.74 6.86 19.81
CA LYS A 619 -36.83 6.31 21.16
C LYS A 619 -36.40 7.31 22.23
N SER A 620 -35.35 8.07 21.97
CA SER A 620 -34.80 9.04 22.91
C SER A 620 -35.64 10.32 23.01
N ALA A 621 -36.43 10.64 21.99
CA ALA A 621 -37.34 11.78 21.95
C ALA A 621 -38.63 11.58 22.77
N LEU A 622 -39.11 10.34 22.90
CA LEU A 622 -40.37 10.03 23.60
C LEU A 622 -40.48 10.60 25.02
N PRO A 623 -39.47 10.51 25.92
CA PRO A 623 -39.55 11.07 27.27
C PRO A 623 -39.64 12.60 27.30
N TRP A 624 -39.26 13.27 26.20
CA TRP A 624 -39.26 14.72 26.06
C TRP A 624 -40.45 15.25 25.27
N GLY A 625 -41.37 14.37 24.83
CA GLY A 625 -42.56 14.79 24.07
C GLY A 625 -42.24 15.49 22.75
N LEU A 626 -41.05 15.25 22.18
CA LEU A 626 -40.62 15.87 20.93
C LEU A 626 -41.13 15.08 19.72
N SER A 627 -41.59 15.80 18.70
CA SER A 627 -41.77 15.25 17.36
C SER A 627 -40.50 15.50 16.54
N LEU A 628 -39.94 14.44 15.95
CA LEU A 628 -38.73 14.53 15.13
C LEU A 628 -39.07 14.40 13.64
N SER A 629 -38.55 15.32 12.85
CA SER A 629 -38.40 15.16 11.40
C SER A 629 -36.93 14.86 11.13
N ILE A 630 -36.64 13.66 10.62
CA ILE A 630 -35.28 13.21 10.33
C ILE A 630 -35.18 13.06 8.82
N ALA A 631 -34.27 13.80 8.21
CA ALA A 631 -33.88 13.58 6.82
C ALA A 631 -32.46 13.03 6.82
N ALA A 632 -32.23 11.96 6.08
CA ALA A 632 -30.89 11.66 5.63
C ALA A 632 -30.66 12.48 4.36
N ASP A 633 -29.46 13.01 4.17
CA ASP A 633 -29.14 13.69 2.93
C ASP A 633 -29.06 12.62 1.83
N ASP A 634 -30.18 12.34 1.16
CA ASP A 634 -30.24 11.37 0.07
C ASP A 634 -29.49 11.89 -1.17
N ASP A 635 -29.13 13.19 -1.17
CA ASP A 635 -28.28 13.83 -2.16
C ASP A 635 -26.78 13.56 -1.97
N GLN A 636 -26.38 13.04 -0.79
CA GLN A 636 -25.02 12.55 -0.54
C GLN A 636 -25.06 11.01 -0.58
N PRO A 637 -24.48 10.35 -1.60
CA PRO A 637 -24.47 8.91 -1.66
C PRO A 637 -23.67 8.40 -0.49
N SER A 638 -24.31 7.51 0.25
CA SER A 638 -23.68 6.87 1.36
C SER A 638 -22.44 6.09 0.91
N GLN A 639 -21.28 6.47 1.43
CA GLN A 639 -20.02 5.94 0.94
C GLN A 639 -19.64 4.67 1.70
N GLY A 640 -19.26 3.63 0.99
CA GLY A 640 -18.79 2.37 1.58
C GLY A 640 -17.41 2.51 2.23
N PHE A 641 -17.05 1.53 3.04
CA PHE A 641 -15.68 1.41 3.55
C PHE A 641 -14.76 0.96 2.40
N ILE A 642 -13.67 1.68 2.15
CA ILE A 642 -12.65 1.24 1.19
C ILE A 642 -11.50 0.63 1.99
N THR A 643 -11.41 -0.71 1.99
CA THR A 643 -10.18 -1.42 2.36
C THR A 643 -9.31 -1.51 1.12
N ASN A 644 -8.13 -0.90 1.12
CA ASN A 644 -7.10 -1.29 0.17
C ASN A 644 -6.58 -2.65 0.65
N LEU A 645 -7.10 -3.76 0.10
CA LEU A 645 -6.55 -5.11 0.28
C LEU A 645 -5.20 -5.20 -0.45
N VAL A 646 -4.20 -4.47 0.05
CA VAL A 646 -2.88 -4.44 -0.57
C VAL A 646 -1.76 -4.54 0.46
N GLU A 647 -1.96 -5.48 1.40
CA GLU A 647 -0.91 -6.03 2.25
C GLU A 647 0.31 -6.44 1.41
N LEU A 648 0.12 -6.89 0.15
CA LEU A 648 1.21 -7.32 -0.72
C LEU A 648 1.98 -6.17 -1.40
N PHE A 649 1.34 -5.10 -1.86
CA PHE A 649 2.04 -3.99 -2.53
C PHE A 649 2.74 -3.12 -1.53
N LEU A 650 2.13 -2.80 -0.38
CA LEU A 650 2.81 -2.03 0.65
C LEU A 650 3.95 -2.85 1.24
N THR A 651 3.76 -4.14 1.58
CA THR A 651 4.88 -4.98 2.03
C THR A 651 5.95 -5.16 0.96
N LYS A 652 5.60 -5.38 -0.32
CA LYS A 652 6.58 -5.47 -1.43
C LYS A 652 7.22 -4.11 -1.75
N PHE A 653 6.53 -3.00 -1.55
CA PHE A 653 7.04 -1.65 -1.73
C PHE A 653 8.00 -1.31 -0.60
N THR A 654 7.60 -1.49 0.66
CA THR A 654 8.46 -1.33 1.84
C THR A 654 9.67 -2.26 1.77
N ALA A 655 9.50 -3.51 1.32
CA ALA A 655 10.61 -4.45 1.12
C ALA A 655 11.51 -4.10 -0.09
N ALA A 656 10.95 -3.65 -1.22
CA ALA A 656 11.74 -3.24 -2.39
C ALA A 656 12.43 -1.90 -2.19
N ALA A 657 11.84 -1.03 -1.38
CA ALA A 657 12.39 0.27 -1.00
C ALA A 657 13.47 0.09 0.10
N GLY A 658 13.35 -0.91 0.98
CA GLY A 658 14.30 -1.15 2.06
C GLY A 658 14.32 -0.01 3.09
N ALA A 659 15.00 -0.20 4.23
CA ALA A 659 15.11 0.87 5.24
C ALA A 659 16.11 1.99 4.93
N HIS A 660 16.33 2.26 3.64
CA HIS A 660 16.63 3.61 3.16
C HIS A 660 15.59 4.64 3.57
N PHE A 661 14.41 4.14 3.88
CA PHE A 661 13.21 4.89 4.09
C PHE A 661 12.74 4.58 5.51
N ALA A 662 12.61 5.61 6.35
CA ALA A 662 11.76 5.56 7.53
C ALA A 662 10.28 5.50 7.08
N HIS A 663 9.92 4.50 6.27
CA HIS A 663 8.56 4.28 5.82
C HIS A 663 7.77 3.74 7.01
N ARG A 664 7.04 4.62 7.68
CA ARG A 664 6.06 4.24 8.68
C ARG A 664 4.70 4.27 8.00
N THR A 665 4.17 3.08 7.73
CA THR A 665 2.76 2.95 7.35
C THR A 665 1.94 3.52 8.50
N SER A 666 1.18 4.59 8.26
CA SER A 666 0.27 5.16 9.24
C SER A 666 -1.14 4.68 8.92
N ALA A 667 -1.84 4.16 9.93
CA ALA A 667 -3.24 3.83 9.79
C ALA A 667 -4.05 5.12 9.88
N CYS A 668 -4.68 5.51 8.78
CA CYS A 668 -5.65 6.59 8.84
C CYS A 668 -7.08 6.09 8.79
N ALA A 669 -7.92 6.71 9.61
CA ALA A 669 -9.34 6.84 9.35
C ALA A 669 -9.51 8.13 8.53
N ALA A 670 -9.41 8.04 7.20
CA ALA A 670 -9.42 9.25 6.37
C ALA A 670 -10.61 10.16 6.69
N SER A 671 -10.38 11.47 6.58
CA SER A 671 -11.43 12.50 6.63
C SER A 671 -12.50 12.17 5.56
N PRO A 672 -13.80 12.35 5.88
CA PRO A 672 -14.90 12.15 4.94
C PRO A 672 -14.76 12.92 3.62
N GLU A 673 -13.94 13.98 3.59
CA GLU A 673 -13.68 14.82 2.42
C GLU A 673 -12.96 14.10 1.27
N TYR A 674 -12.13 13.08 1.56
CA TYR A 674 -11.25 12.44 0.55
C TYR A 674 -11.71 11.07 0.07
N LEU A 675 -12.56 10.41 0.85
CA LEU A 675 -13.18 9.15 0.46
C LEU A 675 -13.88 9.24 -0.91
N PRO A 676 -14.58 10.34 -1.28
CA PRO A 676 -15.19 10.43 -2.60
C PRO A 676 -14.16 10.20 -3.71
N LEU A 677 -13.01 10.89 -3.67
CA LEU A 677 -12.01 10.84 -4.74
C LEU A 677 -11.38 9.44 -4.87
N VAL A 678 -11.04 8.82 -3.73
CA VAL A 678 -10.55 7.44 -3.69
C VAL A 678 -11.60 6.46 -4.21
N ALA A 679 -12.87 6.65 -3.85
CA ALA A 679 -13.99 5.83 -4.31
C ALA A 679 -14.22 5.95 -5.82
N ALA A 680 -14.18 7.17 -6.36
CA ALA A 680 -14.32 7.42 -7.79
C ALA A 680 -13.16 6.82 -8.60
N CYS A 681 -11.93 6.89 -8.09
CA CYS A 681 -10.78 6.21 -8.68
C CYS A 681 -10.96 4.69 -8.68
N SER A 682 -11.42 4.13 -7.56
CA SER A 682 -11.65 2.69 -7.41
C SER A 682 -12.72 2.17 -8.37
N ARG A 683 -13.84 2.89 -8.54
CA ARG A 683 -14.89 2.52 -9.50
C ARG A 683 -14.46 2.73 -10.96
N GLY A 684 -13.83 3.87 -11.26
CA GLY A 684 -13.44 4.24 -12.61
C GLY A 684 -12.34 3.37 -13.23
N MET A 685 -11.52 2.71 -12.40
CA MET A 685 -10.35 1.93 -12.84
C MET A 685 -10.54 0.40 -12.75
N GLN A 686 -11.77 -0.09 -12.62
CA GLN A 686 -12.19 -1.49 -12.78
C GLN A 686 -11.11 -2.57 -12.51
N ARG A 687 -10.67 -2.68 -11.24
CA ARG A 687 -9.68 -3.65 -10.69
C ARG A 687 -8.22 -3.17 -10.61
N THR A 688 -7.87 -1.97 -11.07
CA THR A 688 -6.55 -1.41 -10.76
C THR A 688 -6.45 -1.10 -9.25
N PRO A 689 -5.38 -1.52 -8.56
CA PRO A 689 -5.14 -1.16 -7.16
C PRO A 689 -5.02 0.36 -6.97
N VAL A 690 -5.77 0.90 -6.00
CA VAL A 690 -5.75 2.32 -5.61
C VAL A 690 -5.03 2.47 -4.27
N TYR A 691 -4.11 3.44 -4.16
CA TYR A 691 -3.34 3.75 -2.96
C TYR A 691 -3.57 5.20 -2.57
N GLY A 692 -3.95 5.46 -1.32
CA GLY A 692 -3.95 6.83 -0.80
C GLY A 692 -2.58 7.20 -0.23
N CYS A 693 -2.15 8.44 -0.44
CA CYS A 693 -0.95 9.00 0.18
C CYS A 693 -1.22 10.43 0.66
N GLY A 694 -0.62 10.86 1.77
CA GLY A 694 -0.89 12.19 2.34
C GLY A 694 0.39 12.99 2.62
N ILE A 695 0.38 14.28 2.24
CA ILE A 695 1.52 15.19 2.40
C ILE A 695 1.48 15.96 3.73
N ALA A 696 0.29 16.21 4.28
CA ALA A 696 0.14 17.15 5.38
C ALA A 696 0.44 16.55 6.76
N ASP A 697 1.01 17.36 7.67
CA ASP A 697 1.18 17.00 9.07
C ASP A 697 -0.14 17.00 9.88
N THR A 698 -0.10 16.48 11.10
CA THR A 698 -1.25 16.49 12.03
C THR A 698 -1.76 17.88 12.45
N LYS A 699 -0.97 18.92 12.19
CA LYS A 699 -1.25 20.33 12.55
C LYS A 699 -1.70 21.14 11.35
N ALA A 700 -1.94 20.48 10.21
CA ALA A 700 -2.25 21.14 8.97
C ALA A 700 -3.65 21.74 8.95
N ASN A 701 -4.53 21.31 9.86
CA ASN A 701 -5.91 21.80 9.99
C ASN A 701 -6.64 21.86 8.64
N ILE A 702 -6.48 20.80 7.85
CA ILE A 702 -7.10 20.62 6.54
C ILE A 702 -8.60 20.92 6.60
N ALA A 703 -9.13 21.58 5.56
CA ALA A 703 -10.53 22.00 5.45
C ALA A 703 -11.01 22.94 6.57
N THR A 704 -10.10 23.71 7.16
CA THR A 704 -10.45 24.76 8.13
C THR A 704 -9.88 26.11 7.74
N LYS A 705 -10.40 27.17 8.37
CA LYS A 705 -9.87 28.53 8.27
C LYS A 705 -8.43 28.73 8.78
N ASP A 706 -7.82 27.70 9.36
CA ASP A 706 -6.43 27.73 9.86
C ASP A 706 -5.56 26.72 9.08
N GLU A 707 -6.02 26.29 7.91
CA GLU A 707 -5.33 25.33 7.05
C GLU A 707 -3.93 25.84 6.66
N SER A 708 -2.97 24.93 6.74
CA SER A 708 -1.57 25.27 6.54
C SER A 708 -0.67 24.04 6.36
N LEU A 709 0.44 24.21 5.63
CA LEU A 709 1.37 23.12 5.33
C LEU A 709 2.80 23.49 5.76
N LEU A 710 3.56 22.53 6.29
CA LEU A 710 5.02 22.67 6.40
C LEU A 710 5.65 22.60 5.01
N LEU A 711 6.49 23.58 4.68
CA LEU A 711 7.15 23.62 3.36
C LEU A 711 8.19 22.50 3.19
N ASP A 712 8.78 22.06 4.30
CA ASP A 712 9.65 20.88 4.32
C ASP A 712 8.89 19.59 3.98
N ASP A 713 7.60 19.48 4.34
CA ASP A 713 6.77 18.30 4.01
C ASP A 713 6.47 18.24 2.50
N LEU A 714 6.31 19.38 1.83
CA LEU A 714 6.15 19.45 0.38
C LEU A 714 7.37 18.89 -0.34
N THR A 715 8.57 19.37 0.03
CA THR A 715 9.84 18.91 -0.57
C THR A 715 10.10 17.44 -0.24
N SER A 716 9.80 17.02 0.98
CA SER A 716 9.91 15.62 1.41
C SER A 716 8.96 14.71 0.64
N SER A 717 7.77 15.21 0.28
CA SER A 717 6.79 14.48 -0.52
C SER A 717 7.22 14.33 -1.98
N VAL A 718 7.79 15.37 -2.60
CA VAL A 718 8.43 15.27 -3.92
C VAL A 718 9.48 14.16 -3.92
N LYS A 719 10.40 14.19 -2.94
CA LYS A 719 11.43 13.16 -2.78
C LYS A 719 10.83 11.77 -2.61
N THR A 720 9.68 11.68 -1.95
CA THR A 720 9.02 10.40 -1.71
C THR A 720 8.35 9.84 -2.96
N PHE A 721 7.68 10.68 -3.75
CA PHE A 721 7.17 10.28 -5.06
C PHE A 721 8.29 9.89 -6.04
N ILE A 722 9.44 10.58 -5.99
CA ILE A 722 10.64 10.16 -6.75
C ILE A 722 11.03 8.73 -6.37
N LYS A 723 11.16 8.45 -5.07
CA LYS A 723 11.52 7.12 -4.55
C LYS A 723 10.50 6.06 -4.93
N LEU A 724 9.21 6.40 -4.89
CA LEU A 724 8.14 5.53 -5.37
C LEU A 724 8.41 5.17 -6.84
N LEU A 725 8.47 6.16 -7.71
CA LEU A 725 8.64 5.96 -9.15
C LEU A 725 9.92 5.18 -9.54
N THR A 726 11.05 5.41 -8.85
CA THR A 726 12.32 4.72 -9.16
C THR A 726 12.36 3.26 -8.70
N THR A 727 11.55 2.87 -7.71
CA THR A 727 11.49 1.49 -7.19
C THR A 727 10.40 0.65 -7.85
N MET A 728 9.44 1.26 -8.55
CA MET A 728 8.27 0.58 -9.11
C MET A 728 8.59 -0.52 -10.12
N LYS A 729 9.65 -0.39 -10.91
CA LYS A 729 10.08 -1.44 -11.82
C LYS A 729 10.52 -2.71 -11.10
N THR A 730 11.11 -2.57 -9.91
CA THR A 730 11.46 -3.69 -9.04
C THR A 730 10.20 -4.32 -8.48
N VAL A 731 9.26 -3.51 -7.95
CA VAL A 731 7.99 -3.99 -7.40
C VAL A 731 7.16 -4.74 -8.45
N HIS A 732 7.04 -4.19 -9.66
CA HIS A 732 6.26 -4.78 -10.75
C HIS A 732 6.85 -6.11 -11.27
N LYS A 733 8.18 -6.29 -11.26
CA LYS A 733 8.79 -7.60 -11.56
C LYS A 733 8.41 -8.68 -10.52
N HIS A 734 8.19 -8.29 -9.26
CA HIS A 734 7.84 -9.21 -8.18
C HIS A 734 6.32 -9.47 -8.07
N SER A 735 5.47 -8.62 -8.64
CA SER A 735 4.01 -8.83 -8.64
C SER A 735 3.57 -9.87 -9.68
N HIS A 736 4.19 -9.93 -10.86
CA HIS A 736 3.86 -10.91 -11.90
C HIS A 736 4.22 -12.37 -11.59
N ASN A 737 5.08 -12.62 -10.59
CA ASN A 737 5.44 -13.99 -10.18
C ASN A 737 4.44 -14.61 -9.20
N THR A 738 3.55 -13.82 -8.61
CA THR A 738 2.39 -14.28 -7.85
C THR A 738 1.21 -14.19 -8.79
N GLY A 739 0.49 -15.29 -9.06
CA GLY A 739 -0.60 -15.34 -10.04
C GLY A 739 -1.67 -14.24 -9.90
N PRO A 740 -2.62 -14.13 -10.86
CA PRO A 740 -3.57 -13.03 -10.91
C PRO A 740 -4.26 -12.84 -9.55
N PHE A 741 -3.99 -11.69 -8.95
CA PHE A 741 -4.66 -11.23 -7.74
C PHE A 741 -6.10 -10.92 -8.15
N ASP A 742 -7.08 -11.60 -7.55
CA ASP A 742 -8.49 -11.25 -7.69
C ASP A 742 -8.82 -10.37 -6.48
N PRO A 743 -8.75 -9.02 -6.59
CA PRO A 743 -9.26 -8.17 -5.54
C PRO A 743 -10.78 -8.32 -5.58
N GLU A 744 -11.35 -9.21 -4.78
CA GLU A 744 -12.79 -9.11 -4.51
C GLU A 744 -13.00 -7.73 -3.85
N PRO A 745 -13.73 -6.80 -4.49
CA PRO A 745 -14.13 -5.59 -3.80
C PRO A 745 -15.03 -6.02 -2.63
N LEU A 746 -14.62 -5.75 -1.41
CA LEU A 746 -15.49 -5.81 -0.24
C LEU A 746 -16.54 -4.71 -0.40
N PHE A 747 -17.62 -5.02 -1.11
CA PHE A 747 -18.89 -4.31 -1.26
C PHE A 747 -18.81 -2.77 -1.30
N VAL A 748 -18.83 -2.22 -2.52
CA VAL A 748 -19.25 -0.83 -2.76
C VAL A 748 -20.75 -0.88 -3.07
N ALA A 749 -21.59 -0.56 -2.08
CA ALA A 749 -23.02 -0.40 -2.32
C ALA A 749 -23.25 0.75 -3.31
N GLY A 750 -23.88 0.45 -4.45
CA GLY A 750 -24.11 1.44 -5.51
C GLY A 750 -24.75 0.89 -6.78
N ALA A 751 -24.72 -0.42 -7.03
CA ALA A 751 -25.58 -1.02 -8.05
C ALA A 751 -26.88 -1.48 -7.37
N THR A 752 -27.92 -0.65 -7.42
CA THR A 752 -29.29 -1.14 -7.29
C THR A 752 -29.55 -2.04 -8.50
N GLU A 753 -29.32 -3.34 -8.37
CA GLU A 753 -30.12 -4.29 -9.15
C GLU A 753 -31.56 -4.11 -8.67
N GLU A 754 -32.43 -3.66 -9.56
CA GLU A 754 -33.87 -3.67 -9.32
C GLU A 754 -34.26 -5.08 -8.84
N PRO A 755 -35.02 -5.23 -7.75
CA PRO A 755 -35.43 -6.54 -7.31
C PRO A 755 -36.31 -7.16 -8.39
N GLU A 756 -35.81 -8.21 -9.05
CA GLU A 756 -36.67 -9.10 -9.82
C GLU A 756 -37.77 -9.62 -8.88
N ASP A 757 -39.01 -9.42 -9.31
CA ASP A 757 -40.23 -9.94 -8.69
C ASP A 757 -40.15 -11.48 -8.51
N ASP A 758 -39.59 -11.95 -7.39
CA ASP A 758 -39.77 -13.32 -6.93
C ASP A 758 -40.92 -13.38 -5.91
N ALA A 759 -42.12 -13.17 -6.46
CA ALA A 759 -43.34 -13.64 -5.85
C ALA A 759 -43.46 -15.17 -6.03
N ALA A 760 -42.84 -15.96 -5.13
CA ALA A 760 -43.28 -17.33 -4.82
C ALA A 760 -42.50 -17.98 -3.65
N LEU A 761 -42.98 -17.82 -2.40
CA LEU A 761 -43.26 -18.91 -1.43
C LEU A 761 -43.71 -18.38 -0.07
#